data_AF-A0A2V2ERR7-F1
#
_entry.id   AF-A0A2V2ERR7-F1
#
_cell.length_a   1.000
_cell.length_b   1.000
_cell.length_c   1.000
_cell.angle_alpha   90.00
_cell.angle_beta   90.00
_cell.angle_gamma   90.00
#
_symmetry.space_group_name_H-M   'P 1'
#
loop_
_entity.id
_entity.type
_entity.pdbx_description
1 polymer ?
#
loop_
_entity_poly.entity_id
_entity_poly.type
_entity_poly.pdbx_seq_one_letter_code
_entity_poly.pdbx_strand_id
1 'polypeptide(L)'
;MAFNKKKTAAVGIAAVMALGALAGCDLVSTDLQKDYEQVIAEVDITASDDFQAGGKYAAYADAIEPSAVIKRDLVASFMSVGYMYVESYGYSYADAYELIKNSLVNRAIYLQYAQVYFYESGEYSVSGYEAAVSSASEADKNIAGLAYFLSEEEIAKAEYDTKVSVNTTIDSLEMAIIDFEDEHDHEEARTTPTGVGTVNEDFVDPAYKIYTGSNSASDCGSYETVDESTPSTRTRAYKRLLSNLNSYGLIEKGENTSDVTSLSYYQIQRRNTYEDAVIDKLGEAFEDEAAEGITQEWVTSKYEETLASQQQMFSADTTSLETALDSVSDSSFVLYSPDENYGFVLNILLPFSATQTAALNAAPADRGDVNGNKFMTRASLLESVRATDQRRTWFTGHDDYSFVAEEADNAYTGGNADRQYLFFEDNLKKSEGDAAQYEPLKNYYGKYTYNGTVEKTEGEHGKTEFKITPNQLSIDGFLSEMKGYLTANGYTLGEELTADAGYYNKTLSDYYNEDGTVDYSSFVYYKASVNELSDFNANDVFVTGSDENNVMSMMNELSFAYNTDTAGLNSYLGYAVSPNATDYMKEFEYAAQEAVRGGAGTIVVVPTDYGWHIIYCTFSFAGNTPYTFDWNEIEEEGTFSNLYYEALKASNLTTYSTSRQTEIINSYDNDACVTLHEDRYQDLILDGSESDPHAGHDHS
;
A
#
# COMPACT_ATOMS: atom_id res chain seq x y z
N MET A 1 -21.70 -10.76 14.62
CA MET A 1 -20.58 -10.04 15.23
C MET A 1 -19.34 -10.61 14.56
N ALA A 2 -19.05 -10.08 13.37
CA ALA A 2 -17.78 -10.33 12.72
C ALA A 2 -16.79 -9.43 13.45
N PHE A 3 -15.89 -10.01 14.22
CA PHE A 3 -14.69 -9.30 14.64
C PHE A 3 -13.89 -9.12 13.35
N ASN A 4 -13.75 -7.89 12.85
CA ASN A 4 -12.72 -7.57 11.86
C ASN A 4 -11.39 -8.00 12.52
N LYS A 5 -10.78 -9.07 12.01
CA LYS A 5 -9.39 -9.37 12.35
C LYS A 5 -8.61 -8.15 11.87
N LYS A 6 -7.92 -7.53 12.81
CA LYS A 6 -7.32 -6.22 12.60
C LYS A 6 -6.02 -6.41 11.84
N LYS A 7 -5.82 -5.56 10.83
CA LYS A 7 -4.55 -5.31 10.14
C LYS A 7 -3.53 -4.74 11.12
N THR A 8 -3.01 -5.57 12.01
CA THR A 8 -1.73 -5.30 12.67
C THR A 8 -0.68 -6.10 11.94
N ALA A 9 0.45 -5.45 11.68
CA ALA A 9 1.60 -6.04 11.01
C ALA A 9 2.03 -7.32 11.75
N ALA A 10 1.51 -8.46 11.29
CA ALA A 10 2.23 -9.70 11.39
C ALA A 10 3.60 -9.38 10.79
N VAL A 11 4.63 -9.38 11.64
CA VAL A 11 6.01 -9.51 11.19
C VAL A 11 6.15 -10.97 10.72
N GLY A 12 5.33 -11.32 9.73
CA GLY A 12 5.58 -12.43 8.85
C GLY A 12 6.87 -12.05 8.14
N ILE A 13 7.82 -12.98 8.15
CA ILE A 13 8.92 -12.95 7.19
C ILE A 13 8.25 -13.23 5.84
N ALA A 14 7.56 -12.21 5.30
CA ALA A 14 6.80 -12.27 4.08
C ALA A 14 7.81 -12.35 2.95
N ALA A 15 8.19 -13.58 2.61
CA ALA A 15 8.96 -13.87 1.44
C ALA A 15 8.09 -13.64 0.20
N VAL A 16 8.04 -12.38 -0.27
CA VAL A 16 7.54 -12.08 -1.62
C VAL A 16 8.50 -12.75 -2.60
N MET A 17 8.04 -13.87 -3.20
CA MET A 17 8.82 -14.68 -4.13
C MET A 17 8.88 -14.01 -5.50
N ALA A 18 9.91 -13.19 -5.74
CA ALA A 18 10.22 -12.68 -7.07
C ALA A 18 11.34 -13.52 -7.69
N LEU A 19 11.00 -14.63 -8.36
CA LEU A 19 11.97 -15.34 -9.20
C LEU A 19 12.13 -14.60 -10.52
N GLY A 20 13.12 -13.69 -10.55
CA GLY A 20 13.62 -13.08 -11.78
C GLY A 20 14.18 -14.11 -12.77
N ALA A 21 14.37 -13.67 -14.02
CA ALA A 21 14.78 -14.48 -15.15
C ALA A 21 16.19 -15.11 -14.98
N LEU A 22 16.30 -16.21 -14.25
CA LEU A 22 17.56 -16.94 -14.10
C LEU A 22 17.94 -17.69 -15.38
N ALA A 23 19.17 -17.48 -15.85
CA ALA A 23 19.82 -18.31 -16.87
C ALA A 23 20.53 -19.46 -16.14
N GLY A 24 20.16 -20.70 -16.47
CA GLY A 24 20.71 -21.89 -15.83
C GLY A 24 22.21 -22.05 -16.12
N CYS A 25 22.98 -22.36 -15.07
CA CYS A 25 24.37 -22.77 -15.18
C CYS A 25 24.59 -24.13 -14.52
N ASP A 26 25.27 -25.02 -15.25
CA ASP A 26 25.68 -26.36 -14.84
C ASP A 26 26.54 -26.32 -13.57
N LEU A 27 26.13 -27.05 -12.52
CA LEU A 27 26.99 -27.31 -11.36
C LEU A 27 27.66 -28.70 -11.45
N VAL A 28 28.92 -28.72 -11.01
CA VAL A 28 29.89 -29.81 -11.05
C VAL A 28 29.43 -31.06 -10.30
N SER A 29 29.83 -32.21 -10.83
CA SER A 29 29.41 -33.59 -10.52
C SER A 29 29.66 -34.10 -9.08
N THR A 30 28.85 -33.64 -8.14
CA THR A 30 28.57 -34.32 -6.87
C THR A 30 27.06 -34.54 -6.77
N ASP A 31 26.61 -35.51 -5.99
CA ASP A 31 25.19 -35.81 -5.80
C ASP A 31 24.49 -34.62 -5.08
N LEU A 32 24.05 -33.63 -5.87
CA LEU A 32 23.44 -32.37 -5.40
C LEU A 32 22.28 -32.61 -4.44
N GLN A 33 21.48 -33.65 -4.71
CA GLN A 33 20.37 -34.03 -3.85
C GLN A 33 20.86 -34.41 -2.45
N LYS A 34 21.90 -35.25 -2.40
CA LYS A 34 22.52 -35.65 -1.13
C LYS A 34 23.23 -34.51 -0.40
N ASP A 35 23.78 -33.55 -1.14
CA ASP A 35 24.39 -32.35 -0.55
C ASP A 35 23.33 -31.44 0.07
N TYR A 36 22.20 -31.23 -0.61
CA TYR A 36 21.12 -30.37 -0.14
C TYR A 36 20.30 -31.00 1.00
N GLU A 37 20.34 -32.32 1.18
CA GLU A 37 19.77 -33.03 2.34
C GLU A 37 20.58 -32.85 3.64
N GLN A 38 21.74 -32.18 3.60
CA GLN A 38 22.56 -31.99 4.80
C GLN A 38 21.88 -31.06 5.82
N VAL A 39 21.90 -31.49 7.09
CA VAL A 39 21.50 -30.65 8.23
C VAL A 39 22.57 -29.59 8.46
N ILE A 40 22.22 -28.31 8.38
CA ILE A 40 23.14 -27.17 8.57
C ILE A 40 23.05 -26.56 9.97
N ALA A 41 21.92 -26.76 10.65
CA ALA A 41 21.73 -26.43 12.05
C ALA A 41 20.81 -27.43 12.74
N GLU A 42 21.08 -27.76 13.98
CA GLU A 42 20.17 -28.48 14.89
C GLU A 42 19.69 -27.49 15.96
N VAL A 43 18.39 -27.45 16.22
CA VAL A 43 17.74 -26.57 17.19
C VAL A 43 16.97 -27.40 18.21
N ASP A 44 17.22 -27.18 19.49
CA ASP A 44 16.56 -27.86 20.60
C ASP A 44 16.44 -26.91 21.82
N ILE A 45 15.27 -26.28 21.99
CA ILE A 45 15.04 -25.37 23.12
C ILE A 45 14.98 -26.11 24.46
N THR A 46 14.77 -27.44 24.46
CA THR A 46 14.68 -28.25 25.69
C THR A 46 16.04 -28.43 26.38
N ALA A 47 17.13 -28.16 25.66
CA ALA A 47 18.47 -28.12 26.24
C ALA A 47 18.68 -26.93 27.21
N SER A 48 17.79 -25.94 27.18
CA SER A 48 17.86 -24.78 28.08
C SER A 48 17.46 -25.10 29.52
N ASP A 49 17.87 -24.25 30.46
CA ASP A 49 17.53 -24.38 31.89
C ASP A 49 16.01 -24.33 32.16
N ASP A 50 15.23 -23.74 31.27
CA ASP A 50 13.76 -23.65 31.41
C ASP A 50 13.08 -25.02 31.36
N PHE A 51 13.67 -26.00 30.68
CA PHE A 51 13.11 -27.35 30.54
C PHE A 51 13.77 -28.36 31.49
N GLN A 52 14.84 -27.96 32.18
CA GLN A 52 15.46 -28.79 33.21
C GLN A 52 14.58 -28.92 34.44
N ALA A 53 14.87 -29.90 35.30
CA ALA A 53 14.09 -30.14 36.51
C ALA A 53 13.98 -28.90 37.42
N GLY A 54 12.75 -28.38 37.57
CA GLY A 54 12.47 -27.16 38.34
C GLY A 54 12.46 -25.87 37.51
N GLY A 55 12.75 -25.94 36.21
CA GLY A 55 12.56 -24.87 35.23
C GLY A 55 11.08 -24.65 34.90
N LYS A 56 10.79 -23.52 34.23
CA LYS A 56 9.44 -23.06 33.92
C LYS A 56 8.64 -24.06 33.07
N TYR A 57 9.30 -24.70 32.11
CA TYR A 57 8.70 -25.59 31.11
C TYR A 57 9.07 -27.05 31.31
N ALA A 58 9.57 -27.43 32.50
CA ALA A 58 10.02 -28.79 32.81
C ALA A 58 8.96 -29.88 32.56
N ALA A 59 7.67 -29.54 32.61
CA ALA A 59 6.57 -30.47 32.34
C ALA A 59 6.43 -30.86 30.85
N TYR A 60 7.02 -30.09 29.94
CA TYR A 60 6.88 -30.25 28.49
C TYR A 60 8.17 -30.70 27.80
N ALA A 61 9.25 -30.93 28.56
CA ALA A 61 10.56 -31.29 28.01
C ALA A 61 10.51 -32.54 27.09
N ASP A 62 9.69 -33.54 27.44
CA ASP A 62 9.53 -34.76 26.64
C ASP A 62 8.61 -34.57 25.42
N ALA A 63 7.88 -33.45 25.33
CA ALA A 63 6.88 -33.19 24.29
C ALA A 63 7.42 -32.39 23.10
N ILE A 64 8.58 -31.76 23.25
CA ILE A 64 9.18 -30.91 22.23
C ILE A 64 10.35 -31.66 21.60
N GLU A 65 10.27 -31.87 20.29
CA GLU A 65 11.31 -32.58 19.54
C GLU A 65 12.34 -31.59 18.94
N PRO A 66 13.63 -31.96 18.90
CA PRO A 66 14.63 -31.20 18.17
C PRO A 66 14.26 -31.06 16.69
N SER A 67 14.53 -29.89 16.12
CA SER A 67 14.34 -29.64 14.69
C SER A 67 15.68 -29.44 13.98
N ALA A 68 15.69 -29.76 12.69
CA ALA A 68 16.86 -29.62 11.83
C ALA A 68 16.58 -28.59 10.74
N VAL A 69 17.48 -27.62 10.58
CA VAL A 69 17.51 -26.73 9.41
C VAL A 69 18.34 -27.43 8.35
N ILE A 70 17.76 -27.64 7.17
CA ILE A 70 18.39 -28.38 6.08
C ILE A 70 18.90 -27.41 5.02
N LYS A 71 20.05 -27.71 4.39
CA LYS A 71 20.66 -26.87 3.34
C LYS A 71 19.69 -26.56 2.20
N ARG A 72 18.82 -27.51 1.83
CA ARG A 72 17.75 -27.33 0.85
C ARG A 72 16.80 -26.18 1.20
N ASP A 73 16.43 -26.01 2.46
CA ASP A 73 15.53 -24.93 2.89
C ASP A 73 16.24 -23.58 2.76
N LEU A 74 17.54 -23.51 3.09
CA LEU A 74 18.37 -22.31 2.87
C LEU A 74 18.45 -21.91 1.39
N VAL A 75 18.68 -22.87 0.49
CA VAL A 75 18.73 -22.61 -0.95
C VAL A 75 17.36 -22.20 -1.50
N ALA A 76 16.29 -22.89 -1.10
CA ALA A 76 14.92 -22.55 -1.52
C ALA A 76 14.51 -21.14 -1.06
N SER A 77 14.81 -20.77 0.19
CA SER A 77 14.57 -19.43 0.72
C SER A 77 15.41 -18.37 0.03
N PHE A 78 16.68 -18.66 -0.31
CA PHE A 78 17.50 -17.74 -1.09
C PHE A 78 16.95 -17.50 -2.50
N MET A 79 16.50 -18.55 -3.18
CA MET A 79 15.84 -18.41 -4.48
C MET A 79 14.59 -17.53 -4.41
N SER A 80 13.88 -17.59 -3.30
CA SER A 80 12.66 -16.85 -3.06
C SER A 80 12.92 -15.36 -2.80
N VAL A 81 13.84 -15.02 -1.89
CA VAL A 81 14.05 -13.62 -1.41
C VAL A 81 15.50 -13.13 -1.41
N GLY A 82 16.48 -14.03 -1.57
CA GLY A 82 17.90 -13.70 -1.46
C GLY A 82 18.35 -12.66 -2.48
N TYR A 83 17.89 -12.79 -3.74
CA TYR A 83 18.22 -11.84 -4.81
C TYR A 83 17.69 -10.44 -4.53
N MET A 84 16.52 -10.30 -3.91
CA MET A 84 16.00 -8.99 -3.49
C MET A 84 16.96 -8.29 -2.52
N TYR A 85 17.55 -9.02 -1.56
CA TYR A 85 18.55 -8.45 -0.66
C TYR A 85 19.80 -7.98 -1.39
N VAL A 86 20.26 -8.74 -2.39
CA VAL A 86 21.44 -8.39 -3.18
C VAL A 86 21.17 -7.18 -4.09
N GLU A 87 20.09 -7.22 -4.87
CA GLU A 87 19.82 -6.23 -5.92
C GLU A 87 19.21 -4.93 -5.37
N SER A 88 18.26 -5.03 -4.43
CA SER A 88 17.53 -3.87 -3.92
C SER A 88 18.16 -3.26 -2.68
N TYR A 89 18.83 -4.06 -1.85
CA TYR A 89 19.43 -3.62 -0.59
C TYR A 89 20.97 -3.61 -0.58
N GLY A 90 21.60 -4.07 -1.67
CA GLY A 90 23.06 -4.03 -1.85
C GLY A 90 23.84 -5.01 -0.98
N TYR A 91 23.20 -6.09 -0.51
CA TYR A 91 23.86 -7.12 0.29
C TYR A 91 24.80 -7.94 -0.60
N SER A 92 25.88 -8.49 -0.03
CA SER A 92 26.59 -9.56 -0.71
C SER A 92 25.77 -10.86 -0.68
N TYR A 93 26.03 -11.78 -1.61
CA TYR A 93 25.43 -13.12 -1.56
C TYR A 93 25.70 -13.82 -0.22
N ALA A 94 26.91 -13.67 0.31
CA ALA A 94 27.30 -14.21 1.62
C ALA A 94 26.44 -13.63 2.76
N ASP A 95 26.23 -12.32 2.78
CA ASP A 95 25.41 -11.66 3.81
C ASP A 95 23.94 -12.07 3.69
N ALA A 96 23.43 -12.23 2.46
CA ALA A 96 22.06 -12.67 2.22
C ALA A 96 21.85 -14.13 2.66
N TYR A 97 22.76 -15.05 2.34
CA TYR A 97 22.71 -16.44 2.83
C TYR A 97 22.80 -16.50 4.37
N GLU A 98 23.67 -15.70 4.98
CA GLU A 98 23.82 -15.64 6.43
C GLU A 98 22.53 -15.12 7.11
N LEU A 99 21.91 -14.07 6.57
CA LEU A 99 20.63 -13.54 7.03
C LEU A 99 19.52 -14.61 6.96
N ILE A 100 19.40 -15.30 5.82
CA ILE A 100 18.38 -16.34 5.63
C ILE A 100 18.62 -17.53 6.57
N LYS A 101 19.88 -17.95 6.76
CA LYS A 101 20.22 -19.02 7.71
C LYS A 101 19.78 -18.65 9.13
N ASN A 102 20.11 -17.44 9.59
CA ASN A 102 19.72 -16.97 10.91
C ASN A 102 18.19 -16.88 11.04
N SER A 103 17.51 -16.44 9.98
CA SER A 103 16.04 -16.46 9.92
C SER A 103 15.46 -17.87 10.07
N LEU A 104 16.05 -18.89 9.43
CA LEU A 104 15.58 -20.28 9.52
C LEU A 104 15.81 -20.87 10.92
N VAL A 105 16.95 -20.57 11.55
CA VAL A 105 17.22 -20.96 12.95
C VAL A 105 16.22 -20.29 13.90
N ASN A 106 16.01 -18.99 13.76
CA ASN A 106 15.03 -18.25 14.57
C ASN A 106 13.62 -18.81 14.40
N ARG A 107 13.21 -19.12 13.17
CA ARG A 107 11.92 -19.77 12.86
C ARG A 107 11.76 -21.10 13.59
N ALA A 108 12.80 -21.95 13.58
CA ALA A 108 12.80 -23.22 14.30
C ALA A 108 12.66 -23.03 15.82
N ILE A 109 13.33 -22.04 16.40
CA ILE A 109 13.17 -21.67 17.82
C ILE A 109 11.73 -21.22 18.10
N TYR A 110 11.16 -20.34 17.28
CA TYR A 110 9.79 -19.85 17.46
C TYR A 110 8.76 -20.96 17.40
N LEU A 111 8.88 -21.90 16.46
CA LEU A 111 7.95 -23.02 16.34
C LEU A 111 7.99 -23.94 17.57
N GLN A 112 9.18 -24.24 18.10
CA GLN A 112 9.30 -25.02 19.33
C GLN A 112 8.72 -24.25 20.54
N TYR A 113 8.96 -22.94 20.61
CA TYR A 113 8.40 -22.09 21.67
C TYR A 113 6.86 -22.01 21.59
N ALA A 114 6.32 -21.84 20.39
CA ALA A 114 4.87 -21.76 20.13
C ALA A 114 4.15 -23.01 20.66
N GLN A 115 4.69 -24.21 20.41
CA GLN A 115 4.13 -25.46 20.92
C GLN A 115 3.99 -25.41 22.45
N VAL A 116 5.04 -25.02 23.16
CA VAL A 116 5.03 -24.94 24.63
C VAL A 116 4.09 -23.87 25.13
N TYR A 117 4.08 -22.71 24.48
CA TYR A 117 3.17 -21.61 24.81
C TYR A 117 1.70 -22.06 24.72
N PHE A 118 1.33 -22.75 23.63
CA PHE A 118 -0.02 -23.27 23.43
C PHE A 118 -0.39 -24.44 24.36
N TYR A 119 0.58 -25.23 24.83
CA TYR A 119 0.33 -26.22 25.88
C TYR A 119 0.12 -25.58 27.26
N GLU A 120 0.85 -24.50 27.56
CA GLU A 120 0.71 -23.73 28.81
C GLU A 120 -0.60 -22.94 28.87
N SER A 121 -1.11 -22.47 27.72
CA SER A 121 -2.43 -21.81 27.65
C SER A 121 -3.57 -22.75 28.08
N GLY A 122 -3.36 -24.07 27.96
CA GLY A 122 -4.32 -25.11 28.31
C GLY A 122 -5.38 -25.39 27.23
N GLU A 123 -5.32 -24.69 26.10
CA GLU A 123 -6.18 -24.93 24.93
C GLU A 123 -5.77 -26.19 24.15
N TYR A 124 -4.46 -26.47 24.16
CA TYR A 124 -3.85 -27.59 23.47
C TYR A 124 -3.22 -28.57 24.46
N SER A 125 -3.05 -29.83 24.04
CA SER A 125 -2.48 -30.87 24.90
C SER A 125 -1.47 -31.72 24.16
N VAL A 126 -0.42 -32.14 24.87
CA VAL A 126 0.62 -33.05 24.35
C VAL A 126 0.00 -34.32 23.77
N SER A 127 -0.94 -34.94 24.47
CA SER A 127 -1.59 -36.18 24.00
C SER A 127 -2.46 -35.96 22.75
N GLY A 128 -3.04 -34.77 22.59
CA GLY A 128 -3.77 -34.39 21.39
C GLY A 128 -2.84 -34.21 20.20
N TYR A 129 -1.72 -33.52 20.39
CA TYR A 129 -0.68 -33.37 19.37
C TYR A 129 -0.11 -34.73 18.93
N GLU A 130 0.29 -35.57 19.87
CA GLU A 130 0.80 -36.92 19.59
C GLU A 130 -0.21 -37.76 18.80
N ALA A 131 -1.50 -37.64 19.13
CA ALA A 131 -2.57 -38.32 18.41
C ALA A 131 -2.74 -37.80 16.98
N ALA A 132 -2.68 -36.48 16.78
CA ALA A 132 -2.76 -35.86 15.46
C ALA A 132 -1.61 -36.34 14.56
N VAL A 133 -0.36 -36.23 15.04
CA VAL A 133 0.84 -36.66 14.31
C VAL A 133 0.83 -38.17 14.04
N SER A 134 0.48 -38.99 15.03
CA SER A 134 0.45 -40.46 14.88
C SER A 134 -0.63 -40.96 13.91
N SER A 135 -1.69 -40.17 13.71
CA SER A 135 -2.78 -40.51 12.78
C SER A 135 -2.49 -40.14 11.33
N ALA A 136 -1.50 -39.26 11.09
CA ALA A 136 -1.13 -38.77 9.78
C ALA A 136 -0.30 -39.77 8.98
N SER A 137 -0.28 -39.58 7.65
CA SER A 137 0.64 -40.29 6.77
C SER A 137 2.08 -39.86 7.05
N GLU A 138 3.08 -40.70 6.78
CA GLU A 138 4.49 -40.33 7.03
C GLU A 138 4.89 -39.02 6.34
N ALA A 139 4.34 -38.75 5.15
CA ALA A 139 4.60 -37.53 4.39
C ALA A 139 3.88 -36.28 4.95
N ASP A 140 2.81 -36.46 5.73
CA ASP A 140 1.99 -35.37 6.27
C ASP A 140 2.18 -35.13 7.77
N LYS A 141 3.04 -35.90 8.46
CA LYS A 141 3.24 -35.77 9.92
C LYS A 141 3.61 -34.36 10.36
N ASN A 142 4.52 -33.70 9.64
CA ASN A 142 4.94 -32.34 9.96
C ASN A 142 3.76 -31.35 9.82
N ILE A 143 2.99 -31.47 8.73
CA ILE A 143 1.80 -30.65 8.52
C ILE A 143 0.75 -30.92 9.57
N ALA A 144 0.50 -32.18 9.95
CA ALA A 144 -0.46 -32.53 10.99
C ALA A 144 -0.06 -31.98 12.36
N GLY A 145 1.23 -31.94 12.69
CA GLY A 145 1.74 -31.31 13.90
C GLY A 145 1.48 -29.80 13.93
N LEU A 146 1.75 -29.09 12.84
CA LEU A 146 1.47 -27.66 12.72
C LEU A 146 -0.04 -27.37 12.75
N ALA A 147 -0.81 -28.11 11.94
CA ALA A 147 -2.26 -27.99 11.83
C ALA A 147 -2.99 -28.23 13.16
N TYR A 148 -2.41 -29.01 14.08
CA TYR A 148 -3.01 -29.24 15.40
C TYR A 148 -3.20 -27.93 16.18
N PHE A 149 -2.32 -26.94 15.98
CA PHE A 149 -2.41 -25.63 16.63
C PHE A 149 -3.27 -24.64 15.86
N LEU A 150 -3.74 -24.98 14.66
CA LEU A 150 -4.45 -24.06 13.79
C LEU A 150 -5.97 -24.31 13.78
N SER A 151 -6.75 -23.25 13.56
CA SER A 151 -8.19 -23.34 13.28
C SER A 151 -8.46 -23.80 11.85
N GLU A 152 -9.70 -24.20 11.55
CA GLU A 152 -10.08 -24.57 10.17
C GLU A 152 -9.91 -23.40 9.18
N GLU A 153 -10.12 -22.17 9.63
CA GLU A 153 -9.94 -20.95 8.83
C GLU A 153 -8.46 -20.68 8.56
N GLU A 154 -7.60 -20.76 9.59
CA GLU A 154 -6.13 -20.62 9.45
C GLU A 154 -5.55 -21.67 8.50
N ILE A 155 -6.03 -22.92 8.59
CA ILE A 155 -5.64 -24.00 7.68
C ILE A 155 -6.06 -23.68 6.24
N ALA A 156 -7.31 -23.22 6.04
CA ALA A 156 -7.79 -22.87 4.71
C ALA A 156 -7.00 -21.71 4.09
N LYS A 157 -6.62 -20.72 4.91
CA LYS A 157 -5.77 -19.60 4.52
C LYS A 157 -4.37 -20.05 4.11
N ALA A 158 -3.69 -20.87 4.93
CA ALA A 158 -2.36 -21.38 4.61
C ALA A 158 -2.34 -22.20 3.29
N GLU A 159 -3.37 -23.03 3.04
CA GLU A 159 -3.50 -23.78 1.79
C GLU A 159 -3.83 -22.87 0.59
N TYR A 160 -4.59 -21.79 0.79
CA TYR A 160 -4.84 -20.78 -0.23
C TYR A 160 -3.56 -20.01 -0.59
N ASP A 161 -2.84 -19.50 0.42
CA ASP A 161 -1.61 -18.74 0.25
C ASP A 161 -0.51 -19.54 -0.44
N THR A 162 -0.42 -20.83 -0.14
CA THR A 162 0.50 -21.75 -0.83
C THR A 162 0.25 -21.73 -2.34
N LYS A 163 -1.00 -21.77 -2.78
CA LYS A 163 -1.37 -21.77 -4.20
C LYS A 163 -1.17 -20.41 -4.84
N VAL A 164 -1.53 -19.33 -4.13
CA VAL A 164 -1.31 -17.94 -4.58
C VAL A 164 0.17 -17.74 -4.84
N SER A 165 1.02 -18.07 -3.87
CA SER A 165 2.47 -17.91 -3.96
C SER A 165 3.08 -18.66 -5.16
N VAL A 166 2.60 -19.87 -5.45
CA VAL A 166 3.01 -20.62 -6.65
C VAL A 166 2.53 -19.96 -7.94
N ASN A 167 1.28 -19.48 -8.01
CA ASN A 167 0.79 -18.76 -9.18
C ASN A 167 1.58 -17.47 -9.41
N THR A 168 1.80 -16.64 -8.38
CA THR A 168 2.59 -15.40 -8.45
C THR A 168 4.01 -15.65 -8.98
N THR A 169 4.62 -16.77 -8.56
CA THR A 169 5.92 -17.19 -9.08
C THR A 169 5.87 -17.48 -10.59
N ILE A 170 4.83 -18.18 -11.06
CA ILE A 170 4.66 -18.48 -12.48
C ILE A 170 4.27 -17.20 -13.25
N ASP A 171 3.45 -16.32 -12.67
CA ASP A 171 3.06 -15.02 -13.23
C ASP A 171 4.30 -14.17 -13.51
N SER A 172 5.22 -14.08 -12.54
CA SER A 172 6.50 -13.37 -12.70
C SER A 172 7.36 -13.91 -13.85
N LEU A 173 7.41 -15.24 -14.00
CA LEU A 173 8.13 -15.89 -15.10
C LEU A 173 7.41 -15.70 -16.45
N GLU A 174 6.09 -15.57 -16.44
CA GLU A 174 5.26 -15.33 -17.62
C GLU A 174 5.37 -13.90 -18.11
N MET A 175 5.30 -12.91 -17.21
CA MET A 175 5.55 -11.49 -17.53
C MET A 175 6.89 -11.34 -18.26
N ALA A 176 7.97 -11.91 -17.70
CA ALA A 176 9.28 -11.87 -18.34
C ALA A 176 9.34 -12.56 -19.73
N ILE A 177 8.41 -13.47 -20.05
CA ILE A 177 8.28 -14.08 -21.38
C ILE A 177 7.50 -13.17 -22.32
N ILE A 178 6.42 -12.55 -21.82
CA ILE A 178 5.55 -11.64 -22.57
C ILE A 178 6.33 -10.36 -22.92
N ASP A 179 6.98 -9.73 -21.94
CA ASP A 179 7.79 -8.51 -22.13
C ASP A 179 8.95 -8.74 -23.12
N PHE A 180 9.53 -9.94 -23.15
CA PHE A 180 10.57 -10.27 -24.12
C PHE A 180 10.01 -10.44 -25.54
N GLU A 181 8.75 -10.82 -25.67
CA GLU A 181 8.07 -11.05 -26.94
C GLU A 181 7.39 -9.79 -27.49
N ASP A 182 7.10 -8.80 -26.63
CA ASP A 182 6.50 -7.53 -27.01
C ASP A 182 7.54 -6.38 -26.97
N GLU A 183 7.93 -5.83 -28.13
CA GLU A 183 8.84 -4.66 -28.23
C GLU A 183 8.11 -3.33 -27.89
N HIS A 184 7.34 -3.26 -26.80
CA HIS A 184 6.54 -2.08 -26.49
C HIS A 184 7.08 -1.25 -25.32
N ASP A 185 7.33 0.03 -25.62
CA ASP A 185 7.45 1.08 -24.61
C ASP A 185 6.06 1.29 -24.00
N HIS A 186 5.82 0.76 -22.80
CA HIS A 186 4.65 1.16 -22.01
C HIS A 186 4.80 2.61 -21.57
N GLU A 187 3.76 3.43 -21.74
CA GLU A 187 3.75 4.79 -21.21
C GLU A 187 3.78 4.73 -19.66
N GLU A 188 4.53 5.63 -19.02
CA GLU A 188 4.57 5.73 -17.55
C GLU A 188 3.13 5.90 -17.00
N ALA A 189 2.70 4.97 -16.15
CA ALA A 189 1.36 4.98 -15.59
C ALA A 189 1.18 6.17 -14.65
N ARG A 190 0.11 6.95 -14.88
CA ARG A 190 -0.36 7.98 -13.94
C ARG A 190 -0.64 7.36 -12.58
N THR A 191 -0.18 8.04 -11.52
CA THR A 191 -0.44 7.72 -10.12
C THR A 191 -1.91 7.37 -9.87
N THR A 192 -2.16 6.22 -9.26
CA THR A 192 -3.47 5.74 -8.83
C THR A 192 -3.72 6.12 -7.36
N PRO A 193 -4.99 6.08 -6.88
CA PRO A 193 -5.27 6.12 -5.46
C PRO A 193 -4.52 5.02 -4.70
N THR A 194 -4.01 5.34 -3.51
CA THR A 194 -3.42 4.34 -2.61
C THR A 194 -4.44 3.25 -2.30
N GLY A 195 -4.02 1.98 -2.38
CA GLY A 195 -4.88 0.82 -2.09
C GLY A 195 -5.54 0.19 -3.31
N VAL A 196 -5.35 0.74 -4.51
CA VAL A 196 -5.85 0.11 -5.76
C VAL A 196 -5.32 -1.32 -5.87
N GLY A 197 -6.22 -2.28 -6.14
CA GLY A 197 -5.89 -3.69 -6.28
C GLY A 197 -5.45 -4.39 -4.99
N THR A 198 -5.50 -3.71 -3.83
CA THR A 198 -5.14 -4.34 -2.55
C THR A 198 -6.20 -5.38 -2.18
N VAL A 199 -5.79 -6.64 -2.18
CA VAL A 199 -6.62 -7.78 -1.76
C VAL A 199 -6.77 -7.75 -0.24
N ASN A 200 -7.97 -8.07 0.24
CA ASN A 200 -8.23 -8.22 1.67
C ASN A 200 -7.39 -9.39 2.22
N GLU A 201 -6.65 -9.16 3.30
CA GLU A 201 -5.74 -10.15 3.88
C GLU A 201 -6.45 -11.41 4.38
N ASP A 202 -7.72 -11.30 4.78
CA ASP A 202 -8.56 -12.42 5.24
C ASP A 202 -9.22 -13.17 4.08
N PHE A 203 -9.09 -12.68 2.84
CA PHE A 203 -9.74 -13.30 1.70
C PHE A 203 -9.18 -14.71 1.44
N VAL A 204 -10.09 -15.67 1.36
CA VAL A 204 -9.81 -17.05 0.99
C VAL A 204 -10.80 -17.46 -0.09
N ASP A 205 -10.28 -17.93 -1.23
CA ASP A 205 -11.09 -18.60 -2.23
C ASP A 205 -10.88 -20.13 -2.18
N PRO A 206 -11.84 -20.91 -1.66
CA PRO A 206 -11.75 -22.37 -1.64
C PRO A 206 -11.67 -23.01 -3.04
N ALA A 207 -12.11 -22.31 -4.09
CA ALA A 207 -12.05 -22.77 -5.47
C ALA A 207 -10.71 -22.48 -6.15
N TYR A 208 -9.81 -21.72 -5.50
CA TYR A 208 -8.53 -21.31 -6.07
C TYR A 208 -7.62 -22.49 -6.38
N LYS A 209 -7.00 -22.46 -7.56
CA LYS A 209 -6.08 -23.50 -8.06
C LYS A 209 -4.89 -22.88 -8.78
N ILE A 210 -3.83 -23.66 -8.88
CA ILE A 210 -2.64 -23.28 -9.66
C ILE A 210 -2.95 -23.42 -11.16
N TYR A 211 -2.77 -22.34 -11.91
CA TYR A 211 -2.89 -22.32 -13.35
C TYR A 211 -1.52 -22.63 -13.97
N THR A 212 -1.43 -23.71 -14.74
CA THR A 212 -0.16 -24.15 -15.38
C THR A 212 -0.19 -24.01 -16.91
N GLY A 213 -1.31 -23.53 -17.48
CA GLY A 213 -1.57 -23.52 -18.91
C GLY A 213 -2.08 -24.85 -19.47
N SER A 214 -2.00 -25.93 -18.69
CA SER A 214 -2.55 -27.25 -19.06
C SER A 214 -4.00 -27.44 -18.59
N ASN A 215 -4.39 -26.76 -17.52
CA ASN A 215 -5.76 -26.61 -17.02
C ASN A 215 -6.39 -25.30 -17.51
N SER A 216 -7.71 -25.15 -17.40
CA SER A 216 -8.39 -23.89 -17.76
C SER A 216 -8.23 -22.86 -16.63
N ALA A 217 -7.88 -21.62 -16.97
CA ALA A 217 -7.85 -20.51 -16.01
C ALA A 217 -9.24 -20.25 -15.38
N SER A 218 -10.32 -20.45 -16.16
CA SER A 218 -11.71 -20.34 -15.69
C SER A 218 -12.08 -21.31 -14.56
N ASP A 219 -11.28 -22.37 -14.37
CA ASP A 219 -11.52 -23.40 -13.36
C ASP A 219 -10.68 -23.16 -12.09
N CYS A 220 -9.96 -22.04 -12.01
CA CYS A 220 -9.02 -21.68 -10.96
C CYS A 220 -9.55 -20.65 -9.95
N GLY A 221 -10.88 -20.53 -9.83
CA GLY A 221 -11.50 -19.67 -8.83
C GLY A 221 -11.27 -18.18 -9.14
N SER A 222 -10.79 -17.42 -8.15
CA SER A 222 -10.48 -15.99 -8.22
C SER A 222 -9.14 -15.67 -8.87
N TYR A 223 -8.41 -16.65 -9.39
CA TYR A 223 -7.17 -16.39 -10.13
C TYR A 223 -7.43 -15.60 -11.42
N GLU A 224 -6.73 -14.48 -11.56
CA GLU A 224 -6.69 -13.66 -12.77
C GLU A 224 -5.36 -13.88 -13.48
N THR A 225 -5.41 -14.06 -14.80
CA THR A 225 -4.21 -14.26 -15.60
C THR A 225 -3.47 -12.93 -15.77
N VAL A 226 -2.14 -13.00 -15.87
CA VAL A 226 -1.32 -11.88 -16.38
C VAL A 226 -1.90 -11.35 -17.69
N ASP A 227 -1.81 -10.03 -17.93
CA ASP A 227 -2.25 -9.45 -19.19
C ASP A 227 -1.53 -10.12 -20.39
N GLU A 228 -2.25 -10.26 -21.50
CA GLU A 228 -1.81 -11.01 -22.68
C GLU A 228 -1.46 -12.51 -22.45
N SER A 229 -1.74 -13.07 -21.26
CA SER A 229 -1.51 -14.48 -20.98
C SER A 229 -2.28 -15.39 -21.94
N THR A 230 -1.58 -16.39 -22.46
CA THR A 230 -2.13 -17.49 -23.24
C THR A 230 -1.80 -18.82 -22.57
N PRO A 231 -2.54 -19.91 -22.88
CA PRO A 231 -2.14 -21.25 -22.43
C PRO A 231 -0.70 -21.61 -22.82
N SER A 232 -0.18 -21.05 -23.93
CA SER A 232 1.18 -21.29 -24.40
C SER A 232 2.24 -20.53 -23.59
N THR A 233 2.07 -19.22 -23.36
CA THR A 233 2.96 -18.41 -22.50
C THR A 233 2.99 -19.01 -21.10
N ARG A 234 1.82 -19.34 -20.53
CA ARG A 234 1.72 -19.98 -19.22
C ARG A 234 2.43 -21.32 -19.14
N THR A 235 2.23 -22.18 -20.14
CA THR A 235 2.92 -23.49 -20.18
C THR A 235 4.43 -23.32 -20.27
N ARG A 236 4.93 -22.30 -20.97
CA ARG A 236 6.37 -21.99 -21.03
C ARG A 236 6.88 -21.49 -19.69
N ALA A 237 6.17 -20.59 -19.02
CA ALA A 237 6.50 -20.10 -17.68
C ALA A 237 6.56 -21.25 -16.67
N TYR A 238 5.58 -22.15 -16.67
CA TYR A 238 5.57 -23.34 -15.82
C TYR A 238 6.75 -24.28 -16.11
N LYS A 239 7.09 -24.52 -17.39
CA LYS A 239 8.29 -25.29 -17.75
C LYS A 239 9.59 -24.63 -17.29
N ARG A 240 9.64 -23.29 -17.30
CA ARG A 240 10.78 -22.52 -16.79
C ARG A 240 10.91 -22.69 -15.28
N LEU A 241 9.81 -22.63 -14.53
CA LEU A 241 9.78 -22.95 -13.10
C LEU A 241 10.36 -24.35 -12.84
N LEU A 242 9.86 -25.38 -13.53
CA LEU A 242 10.36 -26.75 -13.38
C LEU A 242 11.86 -26.88 -13.68
N SER A 243 12.34 -26.18 -14.71
CA SER A 243 13.77 -26.16 -15.06
C SER A 243 14.61 -25.51 -13.95
N ASN A 244 14.14 -24.41 -13.38
CA ASN A 244 14.80 -23.73 -12.26
C ASN A 244 14.85 -24.67 -11.06
N LEU A 245 13.71 -25.22 -10.63
CA LEU A 245 13.61 -26.12 -9.49
C LEU A 245 14.52 -27.36 -9.63
N ASN A 246 14.58 -27.96 -10.83
CA ASN A 246 15.47 -29.09 -11.09
C ASN A 246 16.96 -28.70 -11.00
N SER A 247 17.33 -27.49 -11.44
CA SER A 247 18.71 -27.00 -11.38
C SER A 247 19.22 -26.83 -9.95
N TYR A 248 18.30 -26.56 -9.01
CA TYR A 248 18.57 -26.45 -7.57
C TYR A 248 18.18 -27.71 -6.78
N GLY A 249 17.96 -28.86 -7.43
CA GLY A 249 17.62 -30.11 -6.72
C GLY A 249 16.33 -30.05 -5.87
N LEU A 250 15.42 -29.12 -6.18
CA LEU A 250 14.14 -28.94 -5.48
C LEU A 250 13.02 -29.85 -6.02
N ILE A 251 13.32 -30.64 -7.05
CA ILE A 251 12.48 -31.71 -7.60
C ILE A 251 13.32 -32.98 -7.63
N GLU A 252 12.80 -34.06 -7.06
CA GLU A 252 13.45 -35.36 -7.05
C GLU A 252 13.24 -36.13 -8.36
N LYS A 253 14.17 -37.05 -8.66
CA LYS A 253 14.08 -37.90 -9.84
C LYS A 253 12.85 -38.82 -9.78
N GLY A 254 11.90 -38.58 -10.68
CA GLY A 254 10.70 -39.42 -10.83
C GLY A 254 9.42 -38.78 -10.29
N GLU A 255 9.50 -37.55 -9.77
CA GLU A 255 8.32 -36.76 -9.41
C GLU A 255 7.41 -36.48 -10.62
N ASN A 256 6.11 -36.34 -10.35
CA ASN A 256 5.11 -36.07 -11.36
C ASN A 256 5.05 -34.57 -11.69
N THR A 257 5.88 -34.13 -12.63
CA THR A 257 5.92 -32.74 -13.12
C THR A 257 4.64 -32.22 -13.78
N SER A 258 3.66 -33.09 -14.04
CA SER A 258 2.33 -32.66 -14.51
C SER A 258 1.37 -32.26 -13.39
N ASP A 259 1.69 -32.61 -12.15
CA ASP A 259 0.93 -32.26 -10.94
C ASP A 259 1.83 -31.50 -9.96
N VAL A 260 1.79 -30.18 -10.03
CA VAL A 260 2.59 -29.28 -9.19
C VAL A 260 2.39 -29.56 -7.69
N THR A 261 1.19 -29.97 -7.28
CA THR A 261 0.88 -30.22 -5.85
C THR A 261 1.57 -31.46 -5.31
N SER A 262 2.01 -32.36 -6.20
CA SER A 262 2.76 -33.56 -5.85
C SER A 262 4.27 -33.35 -5.74
N LEU A 263 4.79 -32.17 -6.11
CA LEU A 263 6.21 -31.88 -6.11
C LEU A 263 6.76 -31.65 -4.69
N SER A 264 8.00 -32.05 -4.45
CA SER A 264 8.69 -31.78 -3.18
C SER A 264 8.75 -30.29 -2.87
N TYR A 265 9.00 -29.46 -3.89
CA TYR A 265 8.92 -28.00 -3.79
C TYR A 265 7.58 -27.51 -3.24
N TYR A 266 6.44 -28.03 -3.73
CA TYR A 266 5.12 -27.63 -3.25
C TYR A 266 4.92 -28.02 -1.79
N GLN A 267 5.40 -29.20 -1.38
CA GLN A 267 5.30 -29.64 0.01
C GLN A 267 6.16 -28.79 0.96
N ILE A 268 7.32 -28.31 0.50
CA ILE A 268 8.13 -27.32 1.24
C ILE A 268 7.36 -26.00 1.39
N GLN A 269 6.78 -25.48 0.31
CA GLN A 269 5.99 -24.23 0.37
C GLN A 269 4.79 -24.37 1.30
N ARG A 270 4.05 -25.48 1.20
CA ARG A 270 2.93 -25.80 2.09
C ARG A 270 3.36 -25.92 3.55
N ARG A 271 4.52 -26.52 3.84
CA ARG A 271 5.03 -26.55 5.22
C ARG A 271 5.35 -25.14 5.71
N ASN A 272 6.04 -24.34 4.90
CA ASN A 272 6.43 -23.00 5.28
C ASN A 272 5.21 -22.12 5.59
N THR A 273 4.14 -22.15 4.78
CA THR A 273 2.92 -21.38 5.06
C THR A 273 2.19 -21.82 6.32
N TYR A 274 2.21 -23.12 6.66
CA TYR A 274 1.69 -23.60 7.95
C TYR A 274 2.56 -23.17 9.14
N GLU A 275 3.88 -23.14 8.96
CA GLU A 275 4.80 -22.61 9.98
C GLU A 275 4.55 -21.11 10.20
N ASP A 276 4.35 -20.33 9.13
CA ASP A 276 3.99 -18.91 9.21
C ASP A 276 2.66 -18.77 9.96
N ALA A 277 1.62 -19.53 9.61
CA ALA A 277 0.34 -19.47 10.31
C ALA A 277 0.44 -19.78 11.82
N VAL A 278 1.30 -20.71 12.23
CA VAL A 278 1.54 -21.00 13.67
C VAL A 278 2.28 -19.85 14.35
N ILE A 279 3.25 -19.23 13.66
CA ILE A 279 4.00 -18.07 14.16
C ILE A 279 3.09 -16.84 14.26
N ASP A 280 2.26 -16.61 13.26
CA ASP A 280 1.27 -15.52 13.22
C ASP A 280 0.28 -15.69 14.37
N LYS A 281 -0.22 -16.91 14.61
CA LYS A 281 -1.07 -17.20 15.77
C LYS A 281 -0.39 -16.94 17.11
N LEU A 282 0.90 -17.25 17.23
CA LEU A 282 1.66 -16.90 18.44
C LEU A 282 1.79 -15.37 18.58
N GLY A 283 1.99 -14.67 17.45
CA GLY A 283 1.98 -13.21 17.38
C GLY A 283 0.65 -12.62 17.86
N GLU A 284 -0.48 -13.12 17.34
CA GLU A 284 -1.84 -12.74 17.77
C GLU A 284 -2.03 -12.95 19.27
N ALA A 285 -1.55 -14.07 19.83
CA ALA A 285 -1.62 -14.32 21.27
C ALA A 285 -0.82 -13.28 22.10
N PHE A 286 0.35 -12.85 21.61
CA PHE A 286 1.08 -11.75 22.25
C PHE A 286 0.37 -10.41 22.07
N GLU A 287 -0.30 -10.20 20.95
CA GLU A 287 -1.09 -8.99 20.73
C GLU A 287 -2.29 -8.91 21.68
N ASP A 288 -2.96 -10.04 21.91
CA ASP A 288 -4.06 -10.15 22.88
C ASP A 288 -3.58 -9.87 24.31
N GLU A 289 -2.45 -10.44 24.72
CA GLU A 289 -1.81 -10.13 26.00
C GLU A 289 -1.50 -8.63 26.15
N ALA A 290 -0.97 -8.00 25.10
CA ALA A 290 -0.65 -6.57 25.11
C ALA A 290 -1.92 -5.70 25.11
N ALA A 291 -2.98 -6.14 24.42
CA ALA A 291 -4.25 -5.43 24.33
C ALA A 291 -4.97 -5.35 25.69
N GLU A 292 -4.79 -6.33 26.58
CA GLU A 292 -5.31 -6.26 27.97
C GLU A 292 -4.79 -5.01 28.73
N GLY A 293 -3.60 -4.50 28.36
CA GLY A 293 -3.02 -3.29 28.93
C GLY A 293 -3.61 -1.99 28.38
N ILE A 294 -4.32 -2.02 27.25
CA ILE A 294 -4.83 -0.84 26.55
C ILE A 294 -6.22 -0.48 27.08
N THR A 295 -6.24 0.29 28.17
CA THR A 295 -7.48 0.72 28.84
C THR A 295 -7.91 2.13 28.41
N GLN A 296 -9.19 2.46 28.64
CA GLN A 296 -9.72 3.81 28.43
C GLN A 296 -8.90 4.87 29.17
N GLU A 297 -8.55 4.60 30.43
CA GLU A 297 -7.73 5.51 31.24
C GLU A 297 -6.36 5.74 30.61
N TRP A 298 -5.72 4.67 30.12
CA TRP A 298 -4.40 4.75 29.49
C TRP A 298 -4.42 5.56 28.19
N VAL A 299 -5.36 5.28 27.28
CA VAL A 299 -5.47 5.99 26.00
C VAL A 299 -5.85 7.45 26.21
N THR A 300 -6.79 7.74 27.11
CA THR A 300 -7.17 9.11 27.46
C THR A 300 -5.98 9.88 28.03
N SER A 301 -5.19 9.28 28.93
CA SER A 301 -3.96 9.88 29.45
C SER A 301 -2.96 10.16 28.33
N LYS A 302 -2.80 9.25 27.37
CA LYS A 302 -1.89 9.44 26.22
C LYS A 302 -2.34 10.60 25.32
N TYR A 303 -3.63 10.71 25.07
CA TYR A 303 -4.20 11.84 24.34
C TYR A 303 -3.91 13.17 25.04
N GLU A 304 -4.20 13.26 26.34
CA GLU A 304 -3.97 14.46 27.14
C GLU A 304 -2.47 14.83 27.22
N GLU A 305 -1.59 13.85 27.40
CA GLU A 305 -0.13 14.02 27.39
C GLU A 305 0.37 14.57 26.04
N THR A 306 -0.11 13.99 24.94
CA THR A 306 0.27 14.41 23.58
C THR A 306 -0.20 15.83 23.31
N LEU A 307 -1.45 16.14 23.64
CA LEU A 307 -2.02 17.48 23.49
C LEU A 307 -1.23 18.51 24.30
N ALA A 308 -0.96 18.24 25.58
CA ALA A 308 -0.18 19.12 26.44
C ALA A 308 1.25 19.35 25.92
N SER A 309 1.89 18.29 25.41
CA SER A 309 3.23 18.38 24.82
C SER A 309 3.23 19.24 23.55
N GLN A 310 2.25 19.06 22.67
CA GLN A 310 2.11 19.86 21.45
C GLN A 310 1.82 21.33 21.78
N GLN A 311 0.95 21.61 22.76
CA GLN A 311 0.69 22.97 23.24
C GLN A 311 1.97 23.67 23.71
N GLN A 312 2.81 22.97 24.47
CA GLN A 312 4.09 23.52 24.93
C GLN A 312 5.06 23.76 23.78
N MET A 313 5.20 22.78 22.87
CA MET A 313 6.18 22.80 21.79
C MET A 313 5.83 23.85 20.73
N PHE A 314 4.61 23.81 20.21
CA PHE A 314 4.19 24.65 19.08
C PHE A 314 3.95 26.10 19.46
N SER A 315 3.60 26.37 20.73
CA SER A 315 3.54 27.76 21.22
C SER A 315 4.93 28.40 21.37
N ALA A 316 5.98 27.59 21.50
CA ALA A 316 7.35 28.06 21.68
C ALA A 316 8.13 28.17 20.36
N ASP A 317 7.84 27.29 19.39
CA ASP A 317 8.50 27.23 18.09
C ASP A 317 7.52 26.83 16.98
N THR A 318 7.27 27.77 16.06
CA THR A 318 6.39 27.55 14.90
C THR A 318 7.00 26.58 13.88
N THR A 319 8.33 26.45 13.83
CA THR A 319 9.00 25.51 12.91
C THR A 319 8.70 24.06 13.27
N SER A 320 8.62 23.76 14.57
CA SER A 320 8.25 22.44 15.09
C SER A 320 6.81 22.07 14.69
N LEU A 321 5.89 23.04 14.66
CA LEU A 321 4.53 22.83 14.16
C LEU A 321 4.52 22.56 12.65
N GLU A 322 5.21 23.37 11.84
CA GLU A 322 5.27 23.19 10.39
C GLU A 322 5.83 21.81 10.02
N THR A 323 6.87 21.34 10.74
CA THR A 323 7.41 19.98 10.58
C THR A 323 6.39 18.90 10.94
N ALA A 324 5.61 19.10 12.00
CA ALA A 324 4.58 18.16 12.43
C ALA A 324 3.40 18.10 11.44
N LEU A 325 3.02 19.25 10.87
CA LEU A 325 1.99 19.34 9.83
C LEU A 325 2.42 18.61 8.55
N ASP A 326 3.68 18.69 8.16
CA ASP A 326 4.22 17.95 7.01
C ASP A 326 4.26 16.42 7.23
N SER A 327 4.14 15.98 8.49
CA SER A 327 4.26 14.57 8.90
C SER A 327 2.92 13.93 9.31
N VAL A 328 1.78 14.61 9.06
CA VAL A 328 0.47 14.06 9.42
C VAL A 328 0.14 12.80 8.61
N SER A 329 -0.43 11.81 9.28
CA SER A 329 -0.82 10.53 8.69
C SER A 329 -1.89 9.87 9.57
N ASP A 330 -2.32 8.68 9.17
CA ASP A 330 -3.19 7.79 9.96
C ASP A 330 -2.55 7.27 11.27
N SER A 331 -1.26 7.53 11.50
CA SER A 331 -0.54 7.16 12.71
C SER A 331 0.17 8.34 13.40
N SER A 332 0.06 9.55 12.86
CA SER A 332 0.70 10.75 13.39
C SER A 332 -0.23 11.96 13.27
N PHE A 333 -0.58 12.55 14.41
CA PHE A 333 -1.64 13.56 14.49
C PHE A 333 -1.13 14.88 15.08
N VAL A 334 -1.60 15.99 14.52
CA VAL A 334 -1.46 17.33 15.10
C VAL A 334 -2.76 17.68 15.81
N LEU A 335 -2.75 17.64 17.14
CA LEU A 335 -3.89 17.87 18.03
C LEU A 335 -4.06 19.35 18.39
N TYR A 336 -3.02 20.15 18.20
CA TYR A 336 -3.02 21.56 18.55
C TYR A 336 -2.32 22.43 17.51
N SER A 337 -2.89 23.60 17.26
CA SER A 337 -2.25 24.73 16.58
C SER A 337 -2.37 26.00 17.44
N PRO A 338 -1.34 26.87 17.52
CA PRO A 338 -1.42 28.14 18.23
C PRO A 338 -2.33 29.18 17.54
N ASP A 339 -2.65 28.98 16.26
CA ASP A 339 -3.49 29.86 15.45
C ASP A 339 -4.51 29.01 14.65
N GLU A 340 -5.75 29.48 14.54
CA GLU A 340 -6.83 28.81 13.80
C GLU A 340 -6.64 28.84 12.27
N ASN A 341 -5.71 29.66 11.78
CA ASN A 341 -5.42 29.85 10.36
C ASN A 341 -4.42 28.84 9.78
N TYR A 342 -4.04 27.81 10.55
CA TYR A 342 -3.37 26.63 10.01
C TYR A 342 -4.42 25.64 9.49
N GLY A 343 -4.07 24.88 8.46
CA GLY A 343 -4.96 23.90 7.86
C GLY A 343 -4.31 23.17 6.70
N PHE A 344 -5.12 22.46 5.95
CA PHE A 344 -4.68 21.68 4.79
C PHE A 344 -5.54 21.99 3.58
N VAL A 345 -4.91 21.92 2.40
CA VAL A 345 -5.60 22.14 1.13
C VAL A 345 -5.22 21.10 0.07
N LEU A 346 -6.20 20.70 -0.74
CA LEU A 346 -5.93 20.09 -2.04
C LEU A 346 -5.75 21.21 -3.07
N ASN A 347 -4.75 21.06 -3.93
CA ASN A 347 -4.51 21.96 -5.06
C ASN A 347 -4.62 21.19 -6.37
N ILE A 348 -5.50 21.63 -7.27
CA ILE A 348 -5.57 21.15 -8.64
C ILE A 348 -4.96 22.22 -9.54
N LEU A 349 -3.80 21.93 -10.14
CA LEU A 349 -3.14 22.80 -11.11
C LEU A 349 -3.61 22.46 -12.52
N LEU A 350 -4.28 23.42 -13.17
CA LEU A 350 -4.56 23.43 -14.60
C LEU A 350 -3.46 24.28 -15.28
N PRO A 351 -2.45 23.65 -15.89
CA PRO A 351 -1.23 24.35 -16.23
C PRO A 351 -1.36 25.13 -17.53
N PHE A 352 -0.48 26.12 -17.70
CA PHE A 352 -0.17 26.65 -19.02
C PHE A 352 0.41 25.55 -19.92
N SER A 353 0.02 25.56 -21.19
CA SER A 353 0.73 24.80 -22.22
C SER A 353 2.17 25.31 -22.34
N ALA A 354 3.08 24.46 -22.84
CA ALA A 354 4.47 24.85 -23.11
C ALA A 354 4.58 26.15 -23.95
N THR A 355 3.64 26.37 -24.88
CA THR A 355 3.57 27.60 -25.69
C THR A 355 3.19 28.82 -24.84
N GLN A 356 2.20 28.70 -23.96
CA GLN A 356 1.81 29.78 -23.05
C GLN A 356 2.92 30.09 -22.05
N THR A 357 3.58 29.07 -21.47
CA THR A 357 4.74 29.26 -20.59
C THR A 357 5.87 29.99 -21.30
N ALA A 358 6.22 29.60 -22.53
CA ALA A 358 7.22 30.29 -23.33
C ALA A 358 6.81 31.74 -23.64
N ALA A 359 5.53 31.98 -23.95
CA ALA A 359 5.00 33.32 -24.21
C ALA A 359 5.07 34.22 -22.96
N LEU A 360 4.71 33.72 -21.78
CA LEU A 360 4.80 34.44 -20.52
C LEU A 360 6.25 34.77 -20.16
N ASN A 361 7.16 33.80 -20.32
CA ASN A 361 8.58 33.98 -20.07
C ASN A 361 9.19 35.06 -20.98
N ALA A 362 8.82 35.07 -22.26
CA ALA A 362 9.30 36.03 -23.24
C ALA A 362 8.64 37.42 -23.15
N ALA A 363 7.48 37.54 -22.50
CA ALA A 363 6.76 38.79 -22.41
C ALA A 363 7.53 39.86 -21.62
N PRO A 364 7.50 41.14 -22.02
CA PRO A 364 8.03 42.22 -21.22
C PRO A 364 7.15 42.45 -19.97
N ALA A 365 7.70 43.13 -18.98
CA ALA A 365 6.90 43.65 -17.87
C ALA A 365 5.76 44.54 -18.38
N ASP A 366 4.66 44.57 -17.63
CA ASP A 366 3.50 45.38 -17.96
C ASP A 366 3.84 46.87 -17.96
N ARG A 367 3.26 47.60 -18.93
CA ARG A 367 3.61 49.01 -19.14
C ARG A 367 3.19 49.86 -17.93
N GLY A 368 4.17 50.40 -17.22
CA GLY A 368 3.95 51.23 -16.04
C GLY A 368 4.14 50.49 -14.71
N ASP A 369 4.38 49.18 -14.77
CA ASP A 369 4.74 48.37 -13.61
C ASP A 369 6.19 48.66 -13.20
N VAL A 370 6.39 49.10 -11.96
CA VAL A 370 7.70 49.45 -11.39
C VAL A 370 8.44 48.23 -10.82
N ASN A 371 7.74 47.13 -10.60
CA ASN A 371 8.24 45.88 -10.03
C ASN A 371 8.54 44.82 -11.10
N GLY A 372 8.17 45.08 -12.35
CA GLY A 372 8.52 44.22 -13.49
C GLY A 372 7.57 43.04 -13.70
N ASN A 373 6.40 43.04 -13.05
CA ASN A 373 5.42 41.96 -13.18
C ASN A 373 4.73 41.95 -14.56
N LYS A 374 4.09 40.82 -14.87
CA LYS A 374 3.46 40.53 -16.17
C LYS A 374 1.98 40.14 -16.02
N PHE A 375 1.30 40.68 -15.01
CA PHE A 375 -0.06 40.30 -14.60
C PHE A 375 -1.08 40.41 -15.75
N MET A 376 -1.04 41.48 -16.55
CA MET A 376 -1.95 41.67 -17.68
C MET A 376 -1.70 40.63 -18.78
N THR A 377 -0.42 40.38 -19.09
CA THR A 377 -0.07 39.34 -20.07
C THR A 377 -0.52 37.96 -19.58
N ARG A 378 -0.27 37.66 -18.29
CA ARG A 378 -0.69 36.41 -17.65
C ARG A 378 -2.20 36.23 -17.71
N ALA A 379 -2.98 37.25 -17.35
CA ALA A 379 -4.44 37.26 -17.45
C ALA A 379 -4.93 36.90 -18.86
N SER A 380 -4.31 37.45 -19.92
CA SER A 380 -4.68 37.11 -21.30
C SER A 380 -4.38 35.66 -21.70
N LEU A 381 -3.29 35.09 -21.17
CA LEU A 381 -2.92 33.70 -21.46
C LEU A 381 -3.84 32.71 -20.74
N LEU A 382 -4.30 33.06 -19.53
CA LEU A 382 -5.17 32.23 -18.71
C LEU A 382 -6.54 31.95 -19.34
N GLU A 383 -7.07 32.87 -20.14
CA GLU A 383 -8.33 32.67 -20.90
C GLU A 383 -8.22 31.47 -21.87
N SER A 384 -7.02 31.17 -22.33
CA SER A 384 -6.73 30.10 -23.29
C SER A 384 -6.28 28.79 -22.63
N VAL A 385 -6.18 28.71 -21.30
CA VAL A 385 -5.88 27.45 -20.60
C VAL A 385 -7.00 26.44 -20.86
N ARG A 386 -6.62 25.21 -21.22
CA ARG A 386 -7.54 24.11 -21.51
C ARG A 386 -7.11 22.89 -20.69
N ALA A 387 -7.88 22.59 -19.65
CA ALA A 387 -7.70 21.38 -18.85
C ALA A 387 -8.19 20.15 -19.62
N THR A 388 -7.53 19.02 -19.40
CA THR A 388 -7.90 17.72 -19.98
C THR A 388 -7.80 16.67 -18.89
N ASP A 389 -8.63 15.63 -18.97
CA ASP A 389 -8.51 14.47 -18.10
C ASP A 389 -7.20 13.73 -18.39
N GLN A 390 -6.40 13.50 -17.35
CA GLN A 390 -5.06 12.93 -17.41
C GLN A 390 -5.07 11.40 -17.24
N ARG A 391 -6.21 10.77 -16.96
CA ARG A 391 -6.33 9.33 -16.66
C ARG A 391 -6.23 8.41 -17.89
N ARG A 392 -5.68 8.88 -19.02
CA ARG A 392 -5.50 8.07 -20.24
C ARG A 392 -4.71 6.78 -19.97
N THR A 393 -3.66 6.86 -19.16
CA THR A 393 -2.81 5.71 -18.83
C THR A 393 -3.48 4.73 -17.88
N TRP A 394 -4.63 5.04 -17.29
CA TRP A 394 -5.40 4.05 -16.53
C TRP A 394 -6.17 3.07 -17.43
N PHE A 395 -6.21 3.34 -18.74
CA PHE A 395 -6.69 2.40 -19.76
C PHE A 395 -5.55 1.68 -20.49
N THR A 396 -4.38 2.31 -20.56
CA THR A 396 -3.31 1.97 -21.53
C THR A 396 -1.94 1.73 -20.86
N GLY A 397 -1.88 1.83 -19.54
CA GLY A 397 -0.72 1.43 -18.75
C GLY A 397 -0.56 -0.09 -18.74
N HIS A 398 0.27 -0.59 -17.83
CA HIS A 398 0.44 -2.03 -17.63
C HIS A 398 -0.89 -2.73 -17.30
N ASP A 399 -1.72 -2.09 -16.46
CA ASP A 399 -3.05 -2.59 -16.12
C ASP A 399 -4.15 -1.68 -16.71
N ASP A 400 -5.24 -2.29 -17.19
CA ASP A 400 -6.50 -1.61 -17.50
C ASP A 400 -7.37 -1.53 -16.23
N TYR A 401 -7.39 -0.36 -15.59
CA TYR A 401 -8.21 -0.12 -14.41
C TYR A 401 -9.66 0.26 -14.75
N SER A 402 -10.03 0.36 -16.02
CA SER A 402 -11.30 0.92 -16.45
C SER A 402 -12.43 -0.11 -16.52
N PHE A 403 -13.65 0.34 -16.26
CA PHE A 403 -14.86 -0.46 -16.48
C PHE A 403 -16.01 0.41 -16.98
N VAL A 404 -16.96 -0.21 -17.69
CA VAL A 404 -18.16 0.47 -18.18
C VAL A 404 -19.17 0.56 -17.04
N ALA A 405 -19.54 1.78 -16.67
CA ALA A 405 -20.51 2.04 -15.62
C ALA A 405 -21.90 1.52 -15.98
N GLU A 406 -22.54 0.90 -15.00
CA GLU A 406 -23.93 0.48 -15.03
C GLU A 406 -24.84 1.54 -14.38
N GLU A 407 -26.16 1.43 -14.56
CA GLU A 407 -27.11 2.37 -13.95
C GLU A 407 -27.00 2.42 -12.41
N ALA A 408 -26.70 1.27 -11.79
CA ALA A 408 -26.53 1.16 -10.34
C ALA A 408 -25.30 1.92 -9.80
N ASP A 409 -24.30 2.18 -10.66
CA ASP A 409 -23.06 2.85 -10.26
C ASP A 409 -23.25 4.37 -10.05
N ASN A 410 -24.40 4.92 -10.47
CA ASN A 410 -24.75 6.35 -10.35
C ASN A 410 -23.66 7.28 -10.89
N ALA A 411 -23.04 6.89 -12.01
CA ALA A 411 -21.92 7.61 -12.59
C ALA A 411 -22.29 9.05 -13.02
N TYR A 412 -21.44 10.01 -12.67
CA TYR A 412 -21.53 11.39 -13.14
C TYR A 412 -20.91 11.52 -14.53
N THR A 413 -21.76 11.84 -15.51
CA THR A 413 -21.39 11.90 -16.94
C THR A 413 -21.20 13.32 -17.48
N GLY A 414 -21.29 14.35 -16.64
CA GLY A 414 -21.31 15.75 -17.09
C GLY A 414 -22.44 16.08 -18.06
N GLY A 415 -23.52 15.28 -18.05
CA GLY A 415 -24.63 15.40 -19.00
C GLY A 415 -24.36 14.81 -20.39
N ASN A 416 -23.28 14.04 -20.57
CA ASN A 416 -22.94 13.38 -21.82
C ASN A 416 -23.01 11.85 -21.69
N ALA A 417 -24.02 11.23 -22.29
CA ALA A 417 -24.24 9.78 -22.24
C ALA A 417 -23.12 8.92 -22.88
N ASP A 418 -22.24 9.52 -23.67
CA ASP A 418 -21.07 8.83 -24.25
C ASP A 418 -19.92 8.66 -23.24
N ARG A 419 -19.97 9.37 -22.09
CA ARG A 419 -19.02 9.18 -20.98
C ARG A 419 -19.50 8.02 -20.10
N GLN A 420 -18.89 6.86 -20.30
CA GLN A 420 -19.34 5.61 -19.68
C GLN A 420 -18.31 4.95 -18.78
N TYR A 421 -17.04 5.37 -18.82
CA TYR A 421 -15.97 4.67 -18.13
C TYR A 421 -15.71 5.24 -16.74
N LEU A 422 -15.76 4.35 -15.74
CA LEU A 422 -15.25 4.54 -14.37
C LEU A 422 -13.98 3.70 -14.19
N PHE A 423 -13.40 3.73 -12.99
CA PHE A 423 -12.13 3.07 -12.69
C PHE A 423 -12.16 2.34 -11.36
N PHE A 424 -11.33 1.30 -11.23
CA PHE A 424 -11.12 0.50 -10.02
C PHE A 424 -12.36 -0.31 -9.62
N GLU A 425 -12.94 -1.05 -10.58
CA GLU A 425 -14.16 -1.85 -10.37
C GLU A 425 -14.05 -2.77 -9.14
N ASP A 426 -12.91 -3.42 -9.00
CA ASP A 426 -12.64 -4.36 -7.91
C ASP A 426 -12.77 -3.71 -6.53
N ASN A 427 -12.09 -2.59 -6.31
CA ASN A 427 -12.18 -1.88 -5.04
C ASN A 427 -13.55 -1.21 -4.80
N LEU A 428 -14.34 -0.94 -5.85
CA LEU A 428 -15.65 -0.30 -5.73
C LEU A 428 -16.80 -1.31 -5.58
N LYS A 429 -16.66 -2.52 -6.13
CA LYS A 429 -17.75 -3.51 -6.22
C LYS A 429 -17.49 -4.80 -5.48
N LYS A 430 -16.23 -5.12 -5.15
CA LYS A 430 -15.83 -6.39 -4.49
C LYS A 430 -15.20 -6.13 -3.12
N SER A 431 -15.52 -5.01 -2.47
CA SER A 431 -14.96 -4.59 -1.18
C SER A 431 -15.91 -4.68 0.01
N GLU A 432 -17.14 -5.15 -0.19
CA GLU A 432 -18.17 -5.19 0.86
C GLU A 432 -18.64 -6.62 1.17
N GLY A 433 -18.92 -6.87 2.46
CA GLY A 433 -19.51 -8.11 2.96
C GLY A 433 -18.52 -9.24 3.24
N ASP A 434 -19.03 -10.39 3.69
CA ASP A 434 -18.23 -11.56 4.12
C ASP A 434 -17.39 -12.21 3.00
N ALA A 435 -17.57 -11.76 1.75
CA ALA A 435 -16.83 -12.22 0.58
C ALA A 435 -16.03 -11.08 -0.10
N ALA A 436 -15.76 -9.99 0.64
CA ALA A 436 -14.94 -8.89 0.17
C ALA A 436 -13.55 -9.41 -0.24
N GLN A 437 -13.24 -9.31 -1.53
CA GLN A 437 -11.96 -9.71 -2.08
C GLN A 437 -10.94 -8.56 -2.00
N TYR A 438 -11.41 -7.32 -2.10
CA TYR A 438 -10.54 -6.14 -2.16
C TYR A 438 -10.85 -5.15 -1.03
N GLU A 439 -9.88 -4.31 -0.73
CA GLU A 439 -10.04 -3.22 0.22
C GLU A 439 -10.77 -2.02 -0.41
N PRO A 440 -11.63 -1.31 0.32
CA PRO A 440 -12.29 -0.12 -0.20
C PRO A 440 -11.31 1.05 -0.35
N LEU A 441 -11.48 1.87 -1.39
CA LEU A 441 -10.74 3.12 -1.57
C LEU A 441 -11.37 4.25 -0.73
N LYS A 442 -11.01 4.33 0.56
CA LYS A 442 -11.64 5.22 1.56
C LYS A 442 -11.65 6.73 1.23
N ASN A 443 -10.76 7.18 0.35
CA ASN A 443 -10.61 8.60 -0.03
C ASN A 443 -10.80 8.86 -1.53
N TYR A 444 -11.53 7.98 -2.22
CA TYR A 444 -11.84 8.07 -3.65
C TYR A 444 -13.32 7.74 -3.88
N TYR A 445 -14.08 8.69 -4.44
CA TYR A 445 -15.54 8.56 -4.50
C TYR A 445 -16.05 7.65 -5.62
N GLY A 446 -15.30 7.55 -6.73
CA GLY A 446 -15.50 6.52 -7.76
C GLY A 446 -16.69 6.71 -8.69
N LYS A 447 -17.25 7.92 -8.77
CA LYS A 447 -18.40 8.21 -9.67
C LYS A 447 -18.08 9.18 -10.79
N TYR A 448 -16.85 9.71 -10.88
CA TYR A 448 -16.47 10.67 -11.90
C TYR A 448 -15.98 9.98 -13.18
N THR A 449 -16.85 9.88 -14.18
CA THR A 449 -16.49 9.26 -15.46
C THR A 449 -15.33 9.98 -16.15
N TYR A 450 -14.55 9.24 -16.93
CA TYR A 450 -13.51 9.83 -17.80
C TYR A 450 -14.10 10.95 -18.67
N ASN A 451 -13.52 12.14 -18.60
CA ASN A 451 -14.02 13.28 -19.37
C ASN A 451 -13.42 13.29 -20.79
N GLY A 452 -13.99 12.45 -21.65
CA GLY A 452 -13.59 12.35 -23.05
C GLY A 452 -14.36 11.25 -23.76
N THR A 453 -13.86 10.87 -24.94
CA THR A 453 -14.36 9.73 -25.70
C THR A 453 -13.36 8.59 -25.65
N VAL A 454 -13.86 7.37 -25.42
CA VAL A 454 -13.06 6.15 -25.40
C VAL A 454 -13.68 5.18 -26.40
N GLU A 455 -12.93 4.81 -27.43
CA GLU A 455 -13.28 3.75 -28.37
C GLU A 455 -12.41 2.53 -28.04
N LYS A 456 -13.05 1.43 -27.60
CA LYS A 456 -12.41 0.14 -27.35
C LYS A 456 -12.53 -0.72 -28.61
N THR A 457 -11.41 -1.21 -29.13
CA THR A 457 -11.36 -2.14 -30.26
C THR A 457 -10.61 -3.41 -29.88
N GLU A 458 -11.20 -4.57 -30.16
CA GLU A 458 -10.48 -5.85 -30.09
C GLU A 458 -9.51 -5.92 -31.28
N GLY A 459 -8.23 -5.87 -30.98
CA GLY A 459 -7.11 -6.07 -31.91
C GLY A 459 -6.87 -7.55 -32.24
N GLU A 460 -5.85 -7.81 -33.05
CA GLU A 460 -5.40 -9.18 -33.32
C GLU A 460 -4.91 -9.85 -32.03
N HIS A 461 -5.08 -11.17 -31.90
CA HIS A 461 -4.67 -11.97 -30.74
C HIS A 461 -5.36 -11.65 -29.40
N GLY A 462 -6.42 -10.86 -29.38
CA GLY A 462 -7.16 -10.52 -28.15
C GLY A 462 -6.67 -9.25 -27.47
N LYS A 463 -5.75 -8.50 -28.10
CA LYS A 463 -5.24 -7.22 -27.59
C LYS A 463 -6.36 -6.19 -27.54
N THR A 464 -6.56 -5.54 -26.41
CA THR A 464 -7.48 -4.40 -26.34
C THR A 464 -6.74 -3.15 -26.79
N GLU A 465 -7.19 -2.52 -27.87
CA GLU A 465 -6.71 -1.21 -28.29
C GLU A 465 -7.70 -0.13 -27.86
N PHE A 466 -7.19 0.91 -27.20
CA PHE A 466 -7.98 2.07 -26.82
C PHE A 466 -7.61 3.30 -27.65
N LYS A 467 -8.62 3.90 -28.29
CA LYS A 467 -8.52 5.24 -28.85
C LYS A 467 -9.22 6.23 -27.91
N ILE A 468 -8.41 7.02 -27.22
CA ILE A 468 -8.84 7.89 -26.12
C ILE A 468 -8.62 9.34 -26.54
N THR A 469 -9.66 10.17 -26.44
CA THR A 469 -9.58 11.62 -26.72
C THR A 469 -10.21 12.39 -25.56
N PRO A 470 -9.41 13.11 -24.74
CA PRO A 470 -9.95 13.91 -23.64
C PRO A 470 -10.73 15.13 -24.16
N ASN A 471 -11.77 15.53 -23.44
CA ASN A 471 -12.43 16.81 -23.63
C ASN A 471 -11.57 17.94 -23.06
N GLN A 472 -11.66 19.11 -23.67
CA GLN A 472 -10.95 20.30 -23.24
C GLN A 472 -11.88 21.26 -22.50
N LEU A 473 -11.55 21.58 -21.25
CA LEU A 473 -12.33 22.50 -20.41
C LEU A 473 -11.59 23.84 -20.23
N SER A 474 -12.28 24.96 -20.40
CA SER A 474 -11.83 26.24 -19.82
C SER A 474 -11.94 26.19 -18.30
N ILE A 475 -11.41 27.20 -17.59
CA ILE A 475 -11.59 27.30 -16.13
C ILE A 475 -13.08 27.31 -15.74
N ASP A 476 -13.92 28.05 -16.48
CA ASP A 476 -15.38 28.07 -16.21
C ASP A 476 -16.04 26.72 -16.51
N GLY A 477 -15.55 26.01 -17.53
CA GLY A 477 -16.00 24.65 -17.85
C GLY A 477 -15.65 23.68 -16.74
N PHE A 478 -14.42 23.76 -16.20
CA PHE A 478 -14.00 22.97 -15.05
C PHE A 478 -14.82 23.28 -13.80
N LEU A 479 -15.04 24.57 -13.48
CA LEU A 479 -15.87 24.97 -12.34
C LEU A 479 -17.31 24.48 -12.47
N SER A 480 -17.86 24.51 -13.68
CA SER A 480 -19.20 23.97 -13.96
C SER A 480 -19.26 22.45 -13.80
N GLU A 481 -18.22 21.75 -14.25
CA GLU A 481 -18.06 20.29 -14.08
C GLU A 481 -17.96 19.91 -12.61
N MET A 482 -17.07 20.57 -11.85
CA MET A 482 -16.89 20.36 -10.40
C MET A 482 -18.20 20.62 -9.64
N LYS A 483 -18.86 21.75 -9.89
CA LYS A 483 -20.15 22.08 -9.27
C LYS A 483 -21.22 21.06 -9.64
N GLY A 484 -21.28 20.67 -10.90
CA GLY A 484 -22.23 19.65 -11.38
C GLY A 484 -21.99 18.30 -10.72
N TYR A 485 -20.72 17.91 -10.51
CA TYR A 485 -20.37 16.68 -9.85
C TYR A 485 -20.80 16.67 -8.38
N LEU A 486 -20.47 17.73 -7.63
CA LEU A 486 -20.91 17.94 -6.25
C LEU A 486 -22.44 17.89 -6.14
N THR A 487 -23.15 18.64 -6.98
CA THR A 487 -24.63 18.69 -6.96
C THR A 487 -25.28 17.37 -7.33
N ALA A 488 -24.71 16.61 -8.27
CA ALA A 488 -25.21 15.28 -8.61
C ALA A 488 -25.16 14.30 -7.43
N ASN A 489 -24.30 14.57 -6.44
CA ASN A 489 -24.11 13.75 -5.25
C ASN A 489 -24.62 14.43 -3.97
N GLY A 490 -25.46 15.46 -4.09
CA GLY A 490 -26.17 16.06 -2.96
C GLY A 490 -25.52 17.29 -2.33
N TYR A 491 -24.38 17.75 -2.85
CA TYR A 491 -23.62 18.88 -2.29
C TYR A 491 -23.84 20.18 -3.06
N THR A 492 -24.03 21.28 -2.34
CA THR A 492 -24.32 22.58 -2.92
C THR A 492 -23.27 23.63 -2.58
N LEU A 493 -22.96 24.50 -3.55
CA LEU A 493 -21.98 25.56 -3.37
C LEU A 493 -22.65 26.90 -3.01
N GLY A 494 -22.24 27.49 -1.89
CA GLY A 494 -22.47 28.88 -1.55
C GLY A 494 -21.41 29.78 -2.20
N GLU A 495 -21.78 30.45 -3.29
CA GLU A 495 -20.83 31.29 -4.04
C GLU A 495 -20.70 32.67 -3.38
N GLU A 496 -19.50 33.00 -2.89
CA GLU A 496 -19.15 34.32 -2.34
C GLU A 496 -18.62 35.25 -3.43
N LEU A 497 -17.83 34.69 -4.36
CA LEU A 497 -17.34 35.35 -5.55
C LEU A 497 -17.58 34.44 -6.75
N THR A 498 -18.49 34.85 -7.61
CA THR A 498 -18.75 34.13 -8.87
C THR A 498 -17.65 34.42 -9.89
N ALA A 499 -17.38 33.44 -10.76
CA ALA A 499 -16.49 33.63 -11.89
C ALA A 499 -17.05 34.77 -12.77
N ASP A 500 -16.33 35.88 -12.87
CA ASP A 500 -16.76 37.02 -13.67
C ASP A 500 -15.88 37.18 -14.93
N ALA A 501 -16.54 37.41 -16.07
CA ALA A 501 -15.91 37.85 -17.29
C ALA A 501 -15.16 39.19 -17.11
N GLY A 502 -15.47 39.95 -16.05
CA GLY A 502 -14.74 41.14 -15.60
C GLY A 502 -13.29 40.91 -15.16
N TYR A 503 -12.89 39.69 -14.79
CA TYR A 503 -11.50 39.40 -14.38
C TYR A 503 -10.50 39.76 -15.48
N TYR A 504 -10.80 39.39 -16.73
CA TYR A 504 -9.95 39.68 -17.90
C TYR A 504 -10.01 41.14 -18.35
N ASN A 505 -10.94 41.94 -17.79
CA ASN A 505 -11.09 43.37 -18.08
C ASN A 505 -10.36 44.26 -17.09
N LYS A 506 -9.67 43.69 -16.09
CA LYS A 506 -8.84 44.43 -15.14
C LYS A 506 -7.76 45.23 -15.87
N THR A 507 -7.41 46.35 -15.28
CA THR A 507 -6.30 47.20 -15.68
C THR A 507 -5.15 47.02 -14.70
N LEU A 508 -3.94 47.46 -15.07
CA LEU A 508 -2.76 47.28 -14.22
C LEU A 508 -2.97 47.84 -12.80
N SER A 509 -3.66 48.99 -12.65
CA SER A 509 -3.93 49.58 -11.33
C SER A 509 -4.83 48.74 -10.44
N ASP A 510 -5.64 47.83 -11.00
CA ASP A 510 -6.56 47.00 -10.22
C ASP A 510 -5.84 45.89 -9.45
N TYR A 511 -4.56 45.64 -9.76
CA TYR A 511 -3.70 44.67 -9.05
C TYR A 511 -2.87 45.29 -7.92
N TYR A 512 -3.00 46.59 -7.69
CA TYR A 512 -2.17 47.33 -6.74
C TYR A 512 -3.01 48.13 -5.77
N ASN A 513 -2.58 48.12 -4.51
CA ASN A 513 -3.08 49.02 -3.48
C ASN A 513 -2.64 50.47 -3.77
N GLU A 514 -3.28 51.44 -3.09
CA GLU A 514 -2.93 52.87 -3.21
C GLU A 514 -1.46 53.18 -2.88
N ASP A 515 -0.83 52.35 -2.04
CA ASP A 515 0.57 52.47 -1.64
C ASP A 515 1.57 51.85 -2.64
N GLY A 516 1.07 51.24 -3.72
CA GLY A 516 1.87 50.61 -4.77
C GLY A 516 2.33 49.19 -4.46
N THR A 517 1.86 48.57 -3.36
CA THR A 517 2.03 47.13 -3.10
C THR A 517 1.01 46.31 -3.90
N VAL A 518 1.35 45.07 -4.23
CA VAL A 518 0.45 44.16 -4.95
C VAL A 518 -0.72 43.79 -4.03
N ASP A 519 -1.95 43.94 -4.53
CA ASP A 519 -3.15 43.45 -3.87
C ASP A 519 -3.42 42.00 -4.29
N TYR A 520 -2.99 41.04 -3.46
CA TYR A 520 -3.18 39.61 -3.79
C TYR A 520 -4.66 39.18 -3.82
N SER A 521 -5.56 39.91 -3.13
CA SER A 521 -7.00 39.64 -3.18
C SER A 521 -7.59 39.88 -4.57
N SER A 522 -7.00 40.82 -5.32
CA SER A 522 -7.38 41.09 -6.70
C SER A 522 -7.12 39.92 -7.64
N PHE A 523 -6.34 38.89 -7.27
CA PHE A 523 -6.09 37.74 -8.13
C PHE A 523 -7.13 36.63 -7.99
N VAL A 524 -7.94 36.65 -6.93
CA VAL A 524 -8.98 35.63 -6.72
C VAL A 524 -10.02 35.72 -7.83
N TYR A 525 -10.20 34.61 -8.53
CA TYR A 525 -11.11 34.47 -9.67
C TYR A 525 -12.48 33.94 -9.27
N TYR A 526 -12.50 33.00 -8.33
CA TYR A 526 -13.70 32.34 -7.83
C TYR A 526 -13.52 32.02 -6.36
N LYS A 527 -14.59 32.17 -5.58
CA LYS A 527 -14.65 31.76 -4.18
C LYS A 527 -16.02 31.20 -3.84
N ALA A 528 -16.05 30.01 -3.27
CA ALA A 528 -17.27 29.38 -2.79
C ALA A 528 -16.98 28.50 -1.56
N SER A 529 -18.02 28.07 -0.89
CA SER A 529 -17.96 27.04 0.15
C SER A 529 -18.99 25.95 -0.12
N VAL A 530 -18.73 24.73 0.34
CA VAL A 530 -19.72 23.65 0.36
C VAL A 530 -20.64 23.88 1.55
N ASN A 531 -21.94 24.05 1.29
CA ASN A 531 -22.91 24.45 2.33
C ASN A 531 -23.06 23.38 3.42
N GLU A 532 -22.98 22.11 3.04
CA GLU A 532 -23.15 20.97 3.93
C GLU A 532 -21.97 20.81 4.92
N LEU A 533 -20.85 21.51 4.71
CA LEU A 533 -19.69 21.53 5.60
C LEU A 533 -19.68 22.74 6.55
N SER A 534 -20.80 23.46 6.70
CA SER A 534 -20.87 24.62 7.62
C SER A 534 -20.66 24.24 9.08
N ASP A 535 -21.02 23.01 9.45
CA ASP A 535 -20.83 22.42 10.79
C ASP A 535 -19.74 21.32 10.75
N PHE A 536 -18.62 21.61 10.08
CA PHE A 536 -17.49 20.68 9.91
C PHE A 536 -17.06 20.00 11.22
N ASN A 537 -16.98 18.66 11.19
CA ASN A 537 -16.42 17.85 12.25
C ASN A 537 -15.08 17.24 11.84
N ALA A 538 -13.99 17.72 12.44
CA ALA A 538 -12.65 17.20 12.22
C ALA A 538 -12.52 15.70 12.55
N ASN A 539 -13.32 15.17 13.48
CA ASN A 539 -13.29 13.75 13.82
C ASN A 539 -13.85 12.87 12.71
N ASP A 540 -14.64 13.41 11.78
CA ASP A 540 -15.39 12.61 10.79
C ASP A 540 -14.77 12.64 9.39
N VAL A 541 -13.61 13.29 9.20
CA VAL A 541 -12.96 13.50 7.90
C VAL A 541 -12.69 12.21 7.13
N PHE A 542 -12.41 11.11 7.85
CA PHE A 542 -12.13 9.80 7.27
C PHE A 542 -13.24 8.77 7.53
N VAL A 543 -14.35 9.18 8.16
CA VAL A 543 -15.53 8.32 8.33
C VAL A 543 -16.19 8.15 6.98
N THR A 544 -16.15 6.93 6.43
CA THR A 544 -16.70 6.67 5.09
C THR A 544 -18.19 7.04 5.05
N GLY A 545 -18.56 7.89 4.10
CA GLY A 545 -19.93 8.35 3.93
C GLY A 545 -20.33 9.59 4.74
N SER A 546 -19.47 10.12 5.62
CA SER A 546 -19.64 11.46 6.19
C SER A 546 -19.61 12.54 5.10
N ASP A 547 -20.17 13.72 5.37
CA ASP A 547 -20.14 14.81 4.41
C ASP A 547 -18.69 15.29 4.15
N GLU A 548 -17.86 15.32 5.19
CA GLU A 548 -16.43 15.63 5.12
C GLU A 548 -15.70 14.67 4.19
N ASN A 549 -15.86 13.35 4.41
CA ASN A 549 -15.17 12.32 3.65
C ASN A 549 -15.65 12.28 2.19
N ASN A 550 -16.97 12.37 1.95
CA ASN A 550 -17.52 12.33 0.60
C ASN A 550 -17.00 13.50 -0.25
N VAL A 551 -17.08 14.73 0.27
CA VAL A 551 -16.65 15.92 -0.48
C VAL A 551 -15.14 15.87 -0.71
N MET A 552 -14.34 15.52 0.30
CA MET A 552 -12.89 15.35 0.14
C MET A 552 -12.57 14.28 -0.91
N SER A 553 -13.25 13.13 -0.90
CA SER A 553 -13.05 12.04 -1.85
C SER A 553 -13.41 12.43 -3.28
N MET A 554 -14.46 13.25 -3.46
CA MET A 554 -14.83 13.81 -4.77
C MET A 554 -13.78 14.81 -5.28
N MET A 555 -13.24 15.65 -4.40
CA MET A 555 -12.17 16.60 -4.76
C MET A 555 -10.84 15.89 -5.05
N ASN A 556 -10.51 14.84 -4.32
CA ASN A 556 -9.40 13.93 -4.62
C ASN A 556 -9.57 13.27 -5.99
N GLU A 557 -10.75 12.74 -6.30
CA GLU A 557 -11.03 12.14 -7.60
C GLU A 557 -10.86 13.14 -8.76
N LEU A 558 -11.31 14.40 -8.58
CA LEU A 558 -11.04 15.47 -9.55
C LEU A 558 -9.54 15.82 -9.64
N SER A 559 -8.79 15.74 -8.54
CA SER A 559 -7.33 15.89 -8.53
C SER A 559 -6.66 14.77 -9.35
N PHE A 560 -7.05 13.52 -9.16
CA PHE A 560 -6.59 12.42 -10.01
C PHE A 560 -6.97 12.61 -11.47
N ALA A 561 -8.13 13.20 -11.77
CA ALA A 561 -8.52 13.47 -13.15
C ALA A 561 -7.72 14.62 -13.80
N TYR A 562 -7.47 15.72 -13.11
CA TYR A 562 -7.00 16.96 -13.77
C TYR A 562 -5.66 17.52 -13.28
N ASN A 563 -5.22 17.13 -12.08
CA ASN A 563 -4.03 17.73 -11.50
C ASN A 563 -2.78 17.27 -12.25
N THR A 564 -1.96 18.23 -12.65
CA THR A 564 -0.69 17.97 -13.35
C THR A 564 0.50 17.98 -12.40
N ASP A 565 0.30 18.46 -11.17
CA ASP A 565 1.24 18.32 -10.07
C ASP A 565 0.91 17.05 -9.28
N THR A 566 1.64 15.95 -9.53
CA THR A 566 1.37 14.66 -8.91
C THR A 566 1.86 14.56 -7.46
N ALA A 567 2.68 15.51 -6.98
CA ALA A 567 3.25 15.47 -5.63
C ALA A 567 2.19 15.56 -4.52
N GLY A 568 1.03 16.14 -4.82
CA GLY A 568 -0.11 16.24 -3.90
C GLY A 568 -1.15 15.12 -4.03
N LEU A 569 -0.92 14.12 -4.89
CA LEU A 569 -1.80 12.95 -4.97
C LEU A 569 -1.51 12.01 -3.80
N ASN A 570 -2.55 11.33 -3.29
CA ASN A 570 -2.46 10.44 -2.12
C ASN A 570 -2.01 11.09 -0.80
N SER A 571 -1.97 12.43 -0.73
CA SER A 571 -1.71 13.13 0.54
C SER A 571 -2.83 12.85 1.55
N TYR A 572 -2.47 12.69 2.82
CA TYR A 572 -3.45 12.38 3.89
C TYR A 572 -4.55 13.44 4.02
N LEU A 573 -4.17 14.71 4.23
CA LEU A 573 -5.10 15.84 4.27
C LEU A 573 -4.83 16.87 3.15
N GLY A 574 -3.77 16.75 2.36
CA GLY A 574 -3.35 17.77 1.40
C GLY A 574 -2.07 18.49 1.81
N TYR A 575 -1.80 19.61 1.16
CA TYR A 575 -0.68 20.49 1.48
C TYR A 575 -0.94 21.25 2.77
N ALA A 576 0.02 21.22 3.70
CA ALA A 576 -0.02 22.04 4.89
C ALA A 576 0.03 23.54 4.53
N VAL A 577 -0.82 24.32 5.17
CA VAL A 577 -0.90 25.77 4.98
C VAL A 577 -0.59 26.47 6.29
N SER A 578 0.39 27.36 6.25
CA SER A 578 0.79 28.24 7.35
C SER A 578 0.24 29.65 7.11
N PRO A 579 -0.21 30.38 8.15
CA PRO A 579 -0.56 31.79 8.04
C PRO A 579 0.67 32.69 7.86
N ASN A 580 1.88 32.14 8.01
CA ASN A 580 3.14 32.87 7.83
C ASN A 580 3.53 32.96 6.35
N ALA A 581 4.47 33.87 6.06
CA ALA A 581 5.05 33.97 4.73
C ALA A 581 5.89 32.72 4.41
N THR A 582 5.68 32.17 3.23
CA THR A 582 6.33 31.00 2.66
C THR A 582 7.12 31.37 1.39
N ASP A 583 7.85 30.39 0.84
CA ASP A 583 8.54 30.49 -0.44
C ASP A 583 7.63 30.21 -1.65
N TYR A 584 6.34 29.93 -1.45
CA TYR A 584 5.38 29.75 -2.53
C TYR A 584 5.10 31.07 -3.29
N MET A 585 4.52 30.93 -4.48
CA MET A 585 4.00 32.07 -5.25
C MET A 585 2.97 32.82 -4.40
N LYS A 586 3.11 34.14 -4.29
CA LYS A 586 2.33 34.93 -3.33
C LYS A 586 0.82 34.95 -3.61
N GLU A 587 0.41 34.81 -4.86
CA GLU A 587 -0.99 34.62 -5.23
C GLU A 587 -1.54 33.29 -4.70
N PHE A 588 -0.75 32.21 -4.81
CA PHE A 588 -1.12 30.89 -4.30
C PHE A 588 -1.16 30.88 -2.78
N GLU A 589 -0.11 31.40 -2.13
CA GLU A 589 -0.03 31.55 -0.67
C GLU A 589 -1.26 32.29 -0.13
N TYR A 590 -1.60 33.44 -0.73
CA TYR A 590 -2.78 34.20 -0.33
C TYR A 590 -4.06 33.37 -0.47
N ALA A 591 -4.28 32.72 -1.62
CA ALA A 591 -5.49 31.95 -1.87
C ALA A 591 -5.61 30.71 -0.96
N ALA A 592 -4.50 30.02 -0.66
CA ALA A 592 -4.48 28.89 0.26
C ALA A 592 -4.81 29.33 1.69
N GLN A 593 -4.22 30.43 2.15
CA GLN A 593 -4.54 31.01 3.46
C GLN A 593 -6.00 31.50 3.52
N GLU A 594 -6.52 32.09 2.44
CA GLU A 594 -7.94 32.48 2.35
C GLU A 594 -8.88 31.26 2.38
N ALA A 595 -8.51 30.15 1.73
CA ALA A 595 -9.27 28.91 1.79
C ALA A 595 -9.33 28.37 3.22
N VAL A 596 -8.20 28.32 3.91
CA VAL A 596 -8.13 27.85 5.31
C VAL A 596 -8.90 28.78 6.26
N ARG A 597 -8.78 30.10 6.10
CA ARG A 597 -9.58 31.10 6.85
C ARG A 597 -11.08 30.93 6.66
N GLY A 598 -11.50 30.48 5.47
CA GLY A 598 -12.90 30.17 5.18
C GLY A 598 -13.41 28.90 5.86
N GLY A 599 -12.51 28.06 6.38
CA GLY A 599 -12.82 26.76 6.96
C GLY A 599 -12.85 25.64 5.92
N ALA A 600 -12.91 24.39 6.40
CA ALA A 600 -13.06 23.20 5.56
C ALA A 600 -14.27 23.34 4.61
N GLY A 601 -14.13 22.85 3.38
CA GLY A 601 -15.14 23.04 2.34
C GLY A 601 -14.99 24.31 1.51
N THR A 602 -14.11 25.23 1.89
CA THR A 602 -13.86 26.46 1.12
C THR A 602 -13.05 26.18 -0.14
N ILE A 603 -13.48 26.74 -1.26
CA ILE A 603 -12.82 26.67 -2.57
C ILE A 603 -12.39 28.07 -2.99
N VAL A 604 -11.12 28.23 -3.32
CA VAL A 604 -10.55 29.48 -3.86
C VAL A 604 -9.81 29.18 -5.15
N VAL A 605 -10.08 29.94 -6.20
CA VAL A 605 -9.37 29.84 -7.48
C VAL A 605 -8.53 31.07 -7.70
N VAL A 606 -7.26 30.84 -8.01
CA VAL A 606 -6.28 31.90 -8.26
C VAL A 606 -5.35 31.50 -9.39
N PRO A 607 -4.81 32.46 -10.17
CA PRO A 607 -3.74 32.14 -11.09
C PRO A 607 -2.35 32.36 -10.49
N THR A 608 -1.39 31.61 -11.02
CA THR A 608 0.04 31.85 -10.86
C THR A 608 0.71 31.86 -12.22
N ASP A 609 2.04 31.95 -12.24
CA ASP A 609 2.84 31.81 -13.47
C ASP A 609 2.80 30.38 -14.05
N TYR A 610 2.20 29.43 -13.34
CA TYR A 610 2.04 28.04 -13.79
C TYR A 610 0.67 27.76 -14.42
N GLY A 611 -0.35 28.59 -14.16
CA GLY A 611 -1.71 28.39 -14.66
C GLY A 611 -2.78 28.70 -13.62
N TRP A 612 -3.91 28.00 -13.68
CA TRP A 612 -4.99 28.10 -12.70
C TRP A 612 -4.79 27.10 -11.57
N HIS A 613 -4.90 27.58 -10.33
CA HIS A 613 -4.93 26.75 -9.14
C HIS A 613 -6.36 26.74 -8.58
N ILE A 614 -6.91 25.56 -8.40
CA ILE A 614 -8.17 25.35 -7.69
C ILE A 614 -7.80 24.76 -6.33
N ILE A 615 -7.99 25.55 -5.29
CA ILE A 615 -7.57 25.22 -3.93
C ILE A 615 -8.82 24.90 -3.12
N TYR A 616 -8.89 23.71 -2.55
CA TYR A 616 -9.98 23.24 -1.69
C TYR A 616 -9.44 23.00 -0.28
N CYS A 617 -10.02 23.65 0.72
CA CYS A 617 -9.70 23.43 2.13
C CYS A 617 -10.32 22.10 2.58
N THR A 618 -9.47 21.12 2.86
CA THR A 618 -9.87 19.82 3.41
C THR A 618 -10.06 19.88 4.92
N PHE A 619 -9.25 20.69 5.60
CA PHE A 619 -9.17 20.71 7.05
C PHE A 619 -8.72 22.07 7.56
N SER A 620 -9.35 22.54 8.64
CA SER A 620 -8.98 23.77 9.34
C SER A 620 -8.96 23.54 10.85
N PHE A 621 -7.97 24.12 11.56
CA PHE A 621 -7.82 24.01 13.01
C PHE A 621 -8.81 24.89 13.81
N ALA A 622 -10.04 25.07 13.35
CA ALA A 622 -11.04 25.97 13.94
C ALA A 622 -11.09 25.82 15.48
N GLY A 623 -10.60 26.83 16.22
CA GLY A 623 -10.52 26.78 17.69
C GLY A 623 -9.28 26.13 18.31
N ASN A 624 -8.17 26.02 17.56
CA ASN A 624 -6.83 25.55 17.97
C ASN A 624 -6.71 24.06 18.34
N THR A 625 -7.79 23.38 18.75
CA THR A 625 -7.83 21.94 19.03
C THR A 625 -9.00 21.30 18.27
N PRO A 626 -8.79 20.89 17.01
CA PRO A 626 -9.89 20.47 16.14
C PRO A 626 -10.45 19.10 16.54
N TYR A 627 -9.62 18.23 17.12
CA TYR A 627 -10.00 16.87 17.48
C TYR A 627 -10.52 16.77 18.91
N THR A 628 -11.43 15.82 19.13
CA THR A 628 -11.87 15.41 20.47
C THR A 628 -11.84 13.89 20.54
N PHE A 629 -11.09 13.35 21.48
CA PHE A 629 -11.08 11.90 21.71
C PHE A 629 -12.34 11.46 22.48
N ASP A 630 -13.09 10.52 21.91
CA ASP A 630 -14.19 9.81 22.58
C ASP A 630 -13.95 8.30 22.54
N TRP A 631 -13.84 7.69 23.72
CA TRP A 631 -13.66 6.23 23.84
C TRP A 631 -14.81 5.43 23.21
N ASN A 632 -16.02 5.99 23.14
CA ASN A 632 -17.16 5.25 22.56
C ASN A 632 -17.08 5.14 21.03
N GLU A 633 -16.20 5.91 20.39
CA GLU A 633 -16.02 5.95 18.94
C GLU A 633 -14.80 5.15 18.47
N ILE A 634 -14.05 4.49 19.37
CA ILE A 634 -12.82 3.77 18.99
C ILE A 634 -13.08 2.57 18.04
N GLU A 635 -14.31 2.09 17.97
CA GLU A 635 -14.73 1.03 17.04
C GLU A 635 -15.41 1.57 15.77
N GLU A 636 -15.64 2.89 15.69
CA GLU A 636 -16.24 3.53 14.52
C GLU A 636 -15.15 3.92 13.53
N GLU A 637 -14.98 3.08 12.51
CA GLU A 637 -13.91 3.17 11.53
C GLU A 637 -13.82 4.55 10.86
N GLY A 638 -12.62 5.12 10.86
CA GLY A 638 -12.34 6.42 10.24
C GLY A 638 -12.59 7.62 11.14
N THR A 639 -13.22 7.46 12.30
CA THR A 639 -13.27 8.54 13.29
C THR A 639 -11.85 8.86 13.78
N PHE A 640 -11.59 10.10 14.19
CA PHE A 640 -10.33 10.44 14.85
C PHE A 640 -10.05 9.55 16.07
N SER A 641 -11.08 9.26 16.88
CA SER A 641 -10.98 8.40 18.06
C SER A 641 -10.52 6.98 17.69
N ASN A 642 -11.09 6.40 16.63
CA ASN A 642 -10.66 5.11 16.07
C ASN A 642 -9.22 5.17 15.55
N LEU A 643 -8.89 6.13 14.69
CA LEU A 643 -7.54 6.25 14.11
C LEU A 643 -6.46 6.45 15.20
N TYR A 644 -6.73 7.31 16.17
CA TYR A 644 -5.82 7.56 17.29
C TYR A 644 -5.64 6.33 18.17
N TYR A 645 -6.74 5.61 18.45
CA TYR A 645 -6.70 4.35 19.19
C TYR A 645 -5.90 3.27 18.44
N GLU A 646 -6.17 3.06 17.16
CA GLU A 646 -5.47 2.06 16.34
C GLU A 646 -3.98 2.40 16.18
N ALA A 647 -3.61 3.67 16.04
CA ALA A 647 -2.21 4.09 16.01
C ALA A 647 -1.47 3.78 17.32
N LEU A 648 -2.08 4.09 18.46
CA LEU A 648 -1.51 3.76 19.78
C LEU A 648 -1.46 2.25 20.01
N LYS A 649 -2.51 1.54 19.60
CA LYS A 649 -2.59 0.08 19.68
C LYS A 649 -1.46 -0.53 18.85
N ALA A 650 -1.37 -0.22 17.56
CA ALA A 650 -0.34 -0.75 16.67
C ALA A 650 1.08 -0.49 17.20
N SER A 651 1.35 0.72 17.71
CA SER A 651 2.65 1.05 18.32
C SER A 651 2.95 0.23 19.58
N ASN A 652 1.97 0.07 20.47
CA ASN A 652 2.12 -0.72 21.70
C ASN A 652 2.30 -2.21 21.39
N LEU A 653 1.49 -2.74 20.47
CA LEU A 653 1.55 -4.12 19.99
C LEU A 653 2.91 -4.44 19.36
N THR A 654 3.36 -3.62 18.40
CA THR A 654 4.67 -3.79 17.74
C THR A 654 5.81 -3.81 18.76
N THR A 655 5.77 -2.89 19.74
CA THR A 655 6.80 -2.81 20.79
C THR A 655 6.80 -4.06 21.68
N TYR A 656 5.61 -4.52 22.08
CA TYR A 656 5.46 -5.71 22.91
C TYR A 656 5.90 -6.98 22.18
N SER A 657 5.38 -7.22 20.97
CA SER A 657 5.72 -8.38 20.14
C SER A 657 7.21 -8.44 19.83
N THR A 658 7.83 -7.30 19.45
CA THR A 658 9.29 -7.23 19.23
C THR A 658 10.08 -7.56 20.50
N SER A 659 9.61 -7.09 21.67
CA SER A 659 10.25 -7.38 22.95
C SER A 659 10.16 -8.86 23.29
N ARG A 660 8.97 -9.47 23.15
CA ARG A 660 8.77 -10.91 23.38
C ARG A 660 9.59 -11.76 22.41
N GLN A 661 9.62 -11.39 21.14
CA GLN A 661 10.44 -12.02 20.13
C GLN A 661 11.92 -11.99 20.51
N THR A 662 12.43 -10.81 20.89
CA THR A 662 13.82 -10.62 21.32
C THR A 662 14.14 -11.42 22.58
N GLU A 663 13.22 -11.49 23.54
CA GLU A 663 13.37 -12.31 24.75
C GLU A 663 13.48 -13.80 24.43
N ILE A 664 12.65 -14.31 23.51
CA ILE A 664 12.68 -15.72 23.08
C ILE A 664 14.01 -16.05 22.41
N ILE A 665 14.43 -15.26 21.42
CA ILE A 665 15.70 -15.50 20.70
C ILE A 665 16.88 -15.40 21.67
N ASN A 666 16.95 -14.37 22.52
CA ASN A 666 18.05 -14.27 23.50
C ASN A 666 18.08 -15.44 24.51
N SER A 667 16.93 -16.08 24.76
CA SER A 667 16.85 -17.22 25.68
C SER A 667 17.31 -18.53 25.05
N TYR A 668 17.14 -18.70 23.74
CA TYR A 668 17.32 -20.00 23.07
C TYR A 668 18.27 -20.00 21.87
N ASP A 669 18.65 -18.85 21.29
CA ASP A 669 19.69 -18.77 20.27
C ASP A 669 21.08 -18.70 20.94
N ASN A 670 21.54 -19.85 21.42
CA ASN A 670 22.83 -20.00 22.08
C ASN A 670 23.38 -21.43 21.92
N ASP A 671 24.67 -21.62 22.23
CA ASP A 671 25.39 -22.89 22.06
C ASP A 671 24.79 -24.09 22.81
N ALA A 672 23.89 -23.89 23.78
CA ALA A 672 23.20 -25.00 24.45
C ALA A 672 22.05 -25.54 23.58
N CYS A 673 21.35 -24.65 22.87
CA CYS A 673 20.12 -24.95 22.15
C CYS A 673 20.31 -25.01 20.63
N VAL A 674 21.36 -24.39 20.09
CA VAL A 674 21.63 -24.35 18.65
C VAL A 674 23.02 -24.91 18.36
N THR A 675 23.09 -25.90 17.47
CA THR A 675 24.34 -26.43 16.95
C THR A 675 24.44 -26.16 15.45
N LEU A 676 25.38 -25.32 15.04
CA LEU A 676 25.66 -25.03 13.62
C LEU A 676 26.70 -25.99 13.04
N HIS A 677 26.49 -26.39 11.79
CA HIS A 677 27.42 -27.20 11.00
C HIS A 677 27.97 -26.41 9.82
N GLU A 678 28.85 -25.44 10.11
CA GLU A 678 29.41 -24.48 9.14
C GLU A 678 30.00 -25.15 7.88
N ASP A 679 30.64 -26.30 8.03
CA ASP A 679 31.28 -27.03 6.94
C ASP A 679 30.30 -27.51 5.86
N ARG A 680 29.01 -27.60 6.18
CA ARG A 680 27.94 -28.10 5.30
C ARG A 680 27.30 -27.02 4.43
N TYR A 681 27.51 -25.75 4.73
CA TYR A 681 26.93 -24.62 3.97
C TYR A 681 27.92 -23.51 3.63
N GLN A 682 29.17 -23.57 4.10
CA GLN A 682 30.19 -22.57 3.79
C GLN A 682 30.44 -22.40 2.29
N ASP A 683 30.17 -23.42 1.47
CA ASP A 683 30.32 -23.34 0.02
C ASP A 683 29.38 -22.30 -0.59
N LEU A 684 28.15 -22.14 -0.05
CA LEU A 684 27.21 -21.11 -0.48
C LEU A 684 27.66 -19.69 -0.08
N ILE A 685 28.46 -19.58 0.99
CA ILE A 685 28.93 -18.30 1.53
C ILE A 685 30.26 -17.88 0.90
N LEU A 686 31.15 -18.83 0.60
CA LEU A 686 32.51 -18.56 0.11
C LEU A 686 32.58 -18.35 -1.41
N ASP A 687 31.69 -18.97 -2.20
CA ASP A 687 31.65 -18.81 -3.66
C ASP A 687 31.08 -17.44 -4.12
N GLY A 688 30.52 -16.66 -3.19
CA GLY A 688 30.11 -15.26 -3.42
C GLY A 688 31.27 -14.27 -3.57
N SER A 689 32.53 -14.73 -3.60
CA SER A 689 33.71 -13.90 -3.84
C SER A 689 34.28 -14.12 -5.26
N GLU A 690 33.90 -13.23 -6.18
CA GLU A 690 34.50 -13.04 -7.52
C GLU A 690 34.46 -14.18 -8.55
N SER A 691 33.83 -15.33 -8.28
CA SER A 691 33.71 -16.42 -9.27
C SER A 691 32.39 -17.18 -9.25
N ASP A 692 31.29 -16.48 -9.01
CA ASP A 692 29.95 -17.06 -9.03
C ASP A 692 29.48 -17.38 -10.48
N PRO A 693 29.24 -18.65 -10.86
CA PRO A 693 28.58 -18.98 -12.13
C PRO A 693 27.08 -18.62 -12.14
N HIS A 694 26.51 -18.17 -11.02
CA HIS A 694 25.16 -17.61 -10.87
C HIS A 694 25.10 -16.09 -11.14
N ALA A 695 26.25 -15.41 -11.28
CA ALA A 695 26.30 -14.04 -11.79
C ALA A 695 26.16 -14.07 -13.33
N GLY A 696 24.94 -13.81 -13.80
CA GLY A 696 24.67 -13.54 -15.21
C GLY A 696 25.65 -12.51 -15.77
N HIS A 697 26.27 -12.88 -16.90
CA HIS A 697 27.26 -12.09 -17.63
C HIS A 697 26.89 -10.60 -17.79
N ASP A 698 27.90 -9.76 -17.60
CA ASP A 698 28.02 -8.36 -18.06
C ASP A 698 27.10 -8.01 -19.24
N HIS A 699 26.18 -7.07 -19.01
CA HIS A 699 25.50 -6.35 -20.08
C HIS A 699 26.50 -5.39 -20.75
N SER A 700 26.99 -5.81 -21.92
CA SER A 700 27.43 -4.92 -23.00
C SER A 700 26.40 -4.86 -24.11
#